data_AF-D3BLP5-F1
#
_entry.id   AF-D3BLP5-F1
#
_cell.length_a   1.000
_cell.length_b   1.000
_cell.length_c   1.000
_cell.angle_alpha   90.00
_cell.angle_beta   90.00
_cell.angle_gamma   90.00
#
_symmetry.space_group_name_H-M   'P 1'
#
loop_
_entity.id
_entity.type
_entity.pdbx_description
1 polymer ?
#
loop_
_entity_poly.entity_id
_entity_poly.type
_entity_poly.pdbx_seq_one_letter_code
_entity_poly.pdbx_strand_id
1 'polypeptide(L)'
;MVKSIVRGKRVIFNGSVKEATIVVDDGVVVDILPYEHGLPAGSYKTLVDAPDNQVVMGGLVDSHVHVNEPGRTEWEGFVTATSAAAAGGVTTIVDMPLNSDPVTTSFAALQSKISSMSGKCFVDVGLLGGIIPNNEDQIKRMILEGGVVGFKCFLVHSGIDDFPAVEREHVDRAMKVMAELKHVGKDVVVMFHAEVPGPIDDAIAKLEDDCDTGDYHTFLSSRPKASENEAIDMVISLTRENNVRTHIVHLSSAEALPMIRAAHTDNIPISAETTFHYLYFEAEKVPHGNTLYKCCPPIRESLNRDALWQAVSDRTVSMIISDHSPCTVNLKLLEDGDFMKAWGGISSLQLGLSIIWTEAKRRGILSLTDLPELMSDAPAKLVNLNDRKGSIAVGRDADFLVWDPEASFTVDQEKMYVRNRASPYHGQTLYGVVEQTILRGREIYSKRNGHIEIFTGERLTPTNIQSSSSGYADIRLPPIARLNSQLSDTDFLSVVNMLLEVAPPLASGLLAARPYSSYDQLIETVVAIIEQCTTEQKVEIINSHPKIGANPSKISTLSYYEQGYHRESHPDKDPEQQRILEALNSLNNEYQQKYGFSFIVFVNGRTKAEIIPIIQQRLHHSTKEQELATGLSEYIEIAKSRLNKLL
;
A
#
# COMPACT_ATOMS: atom_id res chain seq x y z
N MET A 1 -4.00 -10.57 26.62
CA MET A 1 -2.74 -9.81 26.79
C MET A 1 -3.09 -8.34 27.00
N VAL A 2 -2.20 -7.55 27.59
CA VAL A 2 -2.40 -6.09 27.72
C VAL A 2 -2.15 -5.46 26.35
N LYS A 3 -3.10 -4.67 25.84
CA LYS A 3 -2.97 -3.96 24.54
C LYS A 3 -1.82 -2.96 24.59
N SER A 4 -1.18 -2.70 23.47
CA SER A 4 -0.12 -1.69 23.36
C SER A 4 -0.68 -0.36 22.84
N ILE A 5 0.02 0.74 23.10
CA ILE A 5 -0.34 2.05 22.55
C ILE A 5 0.86 2.78 21.94
N VAL A 6 0.58 3.55 20.89
CA VAL A 6 1.48 4.53 20.29
C VAL A 6 0.74 5.86 20.31
N ARG A 7 1.31 6.89 20.93
CA ARG A 7 0.65 8.20 20.99
C ARG A 7 1.62 9.33 20.71
N GLY A 8 1.08 10.47 20.29
CA GLY A 8 1.84 11.69 20.05
C GLY A 8 0.93 12.86 19.71
N LYS A 9 1.48 14.08 19.73
CA LYS A 9 0.75 15.28 19.32
C LYS A 9 0.69 15.48 17.81
N ARG A 10 1.58 14.81 17.07
CA ARG A 10 1.66 14.90 15.60
C ARG A 10 1.56 13.51 15.00
N VAL A 11 0.35 12.95 14.96
CA VAL A 11 0.06 11.66 14.33
C VAL A 11 -0.60 11.91 12.98
N ILE A 12 -0.09 11.27 11.93
CA ILE A 12 -0.64 11.39 10.57
C ILE A 12 -1.59 10.24 10.29
N PHE A 13 -2.89 10.54 10.23
CA PHE A 13 -3.93 9.60 9.85
C PHE A 13 -5.12 10.33 9.22
N ASN A 14 -5.88 9.64 8.38
CA ASN A 14 -7.02 10.21 7.63
C ASN A 14 -6.68 11.54 6.93
N GLY A 15 -5.50 11.62 6.29
CA GLY A 15 -5.05 12.80 5.54
C GLY A 15 -4.77 14.05 6.37
N SER A 16 -4.58 13.92 7.69
CA SER A 16 -4.41 15.06 8.59
C SER A 16 -3.38 14.78 9.69
N VAL A 17 -2.74 15.83 10.20
CA VAL A 17 -1.92 15.77 11.42
C VAL A 17 -2.81 16.07 12.62
N LYS A 18 -2.92 15.14 13.56
CA LYS A 18 -3.74 15.28 14.77
C LYS A 18 -3.04 14.69 15.99
N GLU A 19 -3.43 15.16 17.16
CA GLU A 19 -3.06 14.51 18.42
C GLU A 19 -3.89 13.24 18.60
N ALA A 20 -3.24 12.10 18.82
CA ALA A 20 -3.95 10.83 18.94
C ALA A 20 -3.18 9.78 19.76
N THR A 21 -3.95 8.81 20.25
CA THR A 21 -3.47 7.55 20.83
C THR A 21 -3.97 6.39 19.98
N ILE A 22 -3.06 5.68 19.34
CA ILE A 22 -3.31 4.49 18.53
C ILE A 22 -3.26 3.28 19.46
N VAL A 23 -4.31 2.47 19.46
CA VAL A 23 -4.38 1.23 20.23
C VAL A 23 -4.01 0.06 19.33
N VAL A 24 -3.06 -0.73 19.78
CA VAL A 24 -2.52 -1.89 19.08
C VAL A 24 -2.85 -3.16 19.85
N ASP A 25 -3.42 -4.14 19.16
CA ASP A 25 -3.64 -5.48 19.69
C ASP A 25 -3.17 -6.50 18.67
N ASP A 26 -2.37 -7.47 19.12
CA ASP A 26 -1.76 -8.51 18.29
C ASP A 26 -1.15 -8.03 16.95
N GLY A 27 -0.46 -6.88 17.01
CA GLY A 27 0.21 -6.29 15.85
C GLY A 27 -0.71 -5.60 14.84
N VAL A 28 -1.98 -5.39 15.19
CA VAL A 28 -2.98 -4.69 14.38
C VAL A 28 -3.47 -3.43 15.10
N VAL A 29 -3.77 -2.37 14.35
CA VAL A 29 -4.44 -1.18 14.88
C VAL A 29 -5.91 -1.50 15.14
N VAL A 30 -6.34 -1.45 16.40
CA VAL A 30 -7.73 -1.78 16.79
C VAL A 30 -8.57 -0.57 17.17
N ASP A 31 -7.94 0.57 17.48
CA ASP A 31 -8.65 1.81 17.77
C ASP A 31 -7.74 3.04 17.61
N ILE A 32 -8.34 4.21 17.41
CA ILE A 32 -7.65 5.51 17.38
C ILE A 32 -8.43 6.47 18.28
N LEU A 33 -7.85 6.78 19.43
CA LEU A 33 -8.46 7.57 20.49
C LEU A 33 -7.89 9.00 20.52
N PRO A 34 -8.60 9.97 21.12
CA PRO A 34 -8.02 11.27 21.44
C PRO A 34 -6.75 11.13 22.28
N TYR A 35 -5.79 12.04 22.10
CA TYR A 35 -4.53 12.03 22.87
C TYR A 35 -4.77 12.06 24.39
N GLU A 36 -5.72 12.90 24.83
CA GLU A 36 -6.13 13.08 26.24
C GLU A 36 -7.00 11.93 26.79
N HIS A 37 -7.20 10.85 26.04
CA HIS A 37 -7.95 9.70 26.54
C HIS A 37 -7.26 9.15 27.80
N GLY A 38 -8.03 9.01 28.88
CA GLY A 38 -7.50 8.47 30.13
C GLY A 38 -6.99 7.06 29.92
N LEU A 39 -5.73 6.80 30.29
CA LEU A 39 -5.10 5.49 30.23
C LEU A 39 -5.00 4.95 31.66
N PRO A 40 -5.98 4.15 32.14
CA PRO A 40 -5.92 3.65 33.51
C PRO A 40 -4.66 2.80 33.70
N ALA A 41 -4.06 2.89 34.89
CA ALA A 41 -2.83 2.19 35.19
C ALA A 41 -3.00 0.67 34.96
N GLY A 42 -2.11 0.09 34.16
CA GLY A 42 -2.12 -1.35 33.83
C GLY A 42 -3.06 -1.75 32.69
N SER A 43 -3.86 -0.85 32.13
CA SER A 43 -4.75 -1.16 30.99
C SER A 43 -4.02 -1.27 29.65
N TYR A 44 -2.88 -0.58 29.50
CA TYR A 44 -2.10 -0.55 28.26
C TYR A 44 -0.59 -0.61 28.53
N LYS A 45 0.15 -1.21 27.60
CA LYS A 45 1.61 -1.09 27.50
C LYS A 45 1.94 0.07 26.58
N THR A 46 2.69 1.06 27.06
CA THR A 46 3.18 2.13 26.17
C THR A 46 4.31 1.59 25.30
N LEU A 47 4.07 1.52 23.99
CA LEU A 47 5.11 1.19 23.01
C LEU A 47 5.87 2.46 22.62
N VAL A 48 5.13 3.55 22.34
CA VAL A 48 5.68 4.85 21.98
C VAL A 48 4.84 5.96 22.63
N ASP A 49 5.52 6.92 23.27
CA ASP A 49 4.96 8.23 23.61
C ASP A 49 5.86 9.28 22.94
N ALA A 50 5.46 9.70 21.74
CA ALA A 50 6.28 10.53 20.88
C ALA A 50 6.38 11.97 21.42
N PRO A 51 7.59 12.52 21.62
CA PRO A 51 7.80 13.92 21.95
C PRO A 51 7.11 14.88 20.97
N ASP A 52 6.79 16.08 21.44
CA ASP A 52 6.04 17.10 20.67
C ASP A 52 6.70 17.50 19.34
N ASN A 53 8.03 17.42 19.24
CA ASN A 53 8.78 17.69 18.01
C ASN A 53 8.75 16.53 17.01
N GLN A 54 8.36 15.33 17.43
CA GLN A 54 8.34 14.14 16.57
C GLN A 54 6.97 13.91 15.92
N VAL A 55 6.99 13.22 14.79
CA VAL A 55 5.83 12.85 14.00
C VAL A 55 5.69 11.33 13.99
N VAL A 56 4.48 10.84 14.23
CA VAL A 56 4.11 9.42 14.05
C VAL A 56 3.36 9.30 12.72
N MET A 57 3.84 8.45 11.82
CA MET A 57 3.20 8.13 10.54
C MET A 57 3.19 6.63 10.29
N GLY A 58 2.40 6.18 9.30
CA GLY A 58 2.47 4.79 8.85
C GLY A 58 3.88 4.45 8.34
N GLY A 59 4.35 3.23 8.62
CA GLY A 59 5.64 2.77 8.13
C GLY A 59 5.74 2.88 6.61
N LEU A 60 6.91 3.27 6.08
CA LEU A 60 7.09 3.48 4.65
C LEU A 60 7.06 2.15 3.88
N VAL A 61 6.65 2.22 2.62
CA VAL A 61 6.64 1.08 1.69
C VAL A 61 7.48 1.43 0.48
N ASP A 62 8.54 0.67 0.23
CA ASP A 62 9.39 0.85 -0.95
C ASP A 62 9.08 -0.24 -1.98
N SER A 63 8.46 0.14 -3.11
CA SER A 63 8.06 -0.82 -4.15
C SER A 63 9.20 -1.26 -5.07
N HIS A 64 10.43 -0.77 -4.88
CA HIS A 64 11.53 -1.00 -5.82
C HIS A 64 12.88 -1.16 -5.11
N VAL A 65 13.17 -2.39 -4.66
CA VAL A 65 14.43 -2.75 -4.00
C VAL A 65 15.05 -3.97 -4.67
N HIS A 66 16.35 -3.95 -4.96
CA HIS A 66 17.06 -5.11 -5.51
C HIS A 66 17.76 -5.87 -4.38
N VAL A 67 17.18 -7.00 -3.94
CA VAL A 67 17.82 -7.90 -2.97
C VAL A 67 18.44 -9.07 -3.73
N ASN A 68 19.76 -9.12 -3.76
CA ASN A 68 20.52 -9.99 -4.67
C ASN A 68 20.78 -11.39 -4.07
N GLU A 69 19.86 -11.87 -3.22
CA GLU A 69 19.92 -13.18 -2.56
C GLU A 69 18.76 -14.07 -3.03
N PRO A 70 18.99 -15.34 -3.40
CA PRO A 70 20.24 -16.11 -3.32
C PRO A 70 21.30 -15.71 -4.37
N GLY A 71 22.51 -16.24 -4.24
CA GLY A 71 23.52 -16.26 -5.30
C GLY A 71 24.48 -15.08 -5.34
N ARG A 72 24.01 -13.83 -5.21
CA ARG A 72 24.84 -12.61 -5.22
C ARG A 72 24.70 -11.78 -3.94
N THR A 73 24.64 -12.46 -2.80
CA THR A 73 24.41 -11.89 -1.46
C THR A 73 25.49 -10.88 -1.02
N GLU A 74 26.66 -10.90 -1.67
CA GLU A 74 27.74 -9.93 -1.52
C GLU A 74 27.46 -8.57 -2.19
N TRP A 75 26.52 -8.51 -3.13
CA TRP A 75 26.01 -7.24 -3.65
C TRP A 75 25.08 -6.61 -2.60
N GLU A 76 24.04 -7.34 -2.18
CA GLU A 76 23.13 -6.98 -1.08
C GLU A 76 22.24 -8.18 -0.74
N GLY A 77 22.16 -8.55 0.54
CA GLY A 77 21.34 -9.68 1.01
C GLY A 77 20.10 -9.24 1.78
N PHE A 78 19.23 -10.19 2.16
CA PHE A 78 18.01 -9.86 2.91
C PHE A 78 18.32 -9.19 4.25
N VAL A 79 19.35 -9.65 4.96
CA VAL A 79 19.75 -9.08 6.26
C VAL A 79 20.09 -7.60 6.11
N THR A 80 20.98 -7.25 5.18
CA THR A 80 21.50 -5.89 5.06
C THR A 80 20.48 -4.94 4.40
N ALA A 81 19.74 -5.40 3.38
CA ALA A 81 18.67 -4.60 2.76
C ALA A 81 17.54 -4.30 3.75
N THR A 82 17.06 -5.30 4.48
CA THR A 82 15.96 -5.09 5.44
C THR A 82 16.41 -4.34 6.70
N SER A 83 17.71 -4.43 7.06
CA SER A 83 18.30 -3.55 8.08
C SER A 83 18.29 -2.09 7.62
N ALA A 84 18.76 -1.82 6.41
CA ALA A 84 18.75 -0.47 5.84
C ALA A 84 17.32 0.09 5.73
N ALA A 85 16.36 -0.74 5.31
CA ALA A 85 14.93 -0.40 5.30
C ALA A 85 14.43 0.02 6.68
N ALA A 86 14.64 -0.82 7.70
CA ALA A 86 14.21 -0.55 9.07
C ALA A 86 14.83 0.75 9.61
N ALA A 87 16.11 0.99 9.37
CA ALA A 87 16.80 2.22 9.79
C ALA A 87 16.28 3.48 9.05
N GLY A 88 15.74 3.31 7.84
CA GLY A 88 15.13 4.38 7.04
C GLY A 88 13.65 4.62 7.28
N GLY A 89 13.03 3.92 8.24
CA GLY A 89 11.59 4.05 8.51
C GLY A 89 10.69 3.24 7.59
N VAL A 90 11.28 2.37 6.75
CA VAL A 90 10.57 1.46 5.85
C VAL A 90 10.20 0.19 6.62
N THR A 91 8.92 -0.18 6.57
CA THR A 91 8.40 -1.41 7.20
C THR A 91 8.02 -2.47 6.17
N THR A 92 8.00 -2.13 4.88
CA THR A 92 7.76 -3.08 3.80
C THR A 92 8.60 -2.72 2.58
N ILE A 93 9.28 -3.72 2.01
CA ILE A 93 9.96 -3.59 0.71
C ILE A 93 9.35 -4.55 -0.31
N VAL A 94 9.45 -4.20 -1.59
CA VAL A 94 9.14 -5.10 -2.70
C VAL A 94 10.43 -5.38 -3.47
N ASP A 95 10.81 -6.64 -3.47
CA ASP A 95 12.04 -7.11 -4.07
C ASP A 95 11.88 -7.38 -5.59
N MET A 96 12.84 -6.86 -6.35
CA MET A 96 12.95 -7.02 -7.79
C MET A 96 13.43 -8.43 -8.18
N PRO A 97 12.97 -8.98 -9.32
CA PRO A 97 13.18 -10.39 -9.65
C PRO A 97 14.53 -10.71 -10.28
N LEU A 98 15.45 -9.74 -10.39
CA LEU A 98 16.74 -9.89 -11.06
C LEU A 98 17.90 -9.72 -10.08
N ASN A 99 19.12 -9.90 -10.59
CA ASN A 99 20.41 -9.85 -9.91
C ASN A 99 20.66 -10.95 -8.85
N SER A 100 19.63 -11.51 -8.22
CA SER A 100 19.77 -12.80 -7.54
C SER A 100 20.12 -13.90 -8.56
N ASP A 101 20.78 -14.95 -8.10
CA ASP A 101 21.08 -16.15 -8.87
C ASP A 101 20.51 -17.39 -8.17
N PRO A 102 19.50 -18.07 -8.75
CA PRO A 102 18.87 -17.74 -10.04
C PRO A 102 18.02 -16.46 -9.97
N VAL A 103 17.83 -15.82 -11.12
CA VAL A 103 16.83 -14.75 -11.27
C VAL A 103 15.43 -15.34 -11.12
N THR A 104 14.48 -14.57 -10.59
CA THR A 104 13.12 -15.00 -10.23
C THR A 104 12.18 -14.98 -11.45
N THR A 105 12.53 -15.70 -12.52
CA THR A 105 11.79 -15.78 -13.79
C THR A 105 11.02 -17.10 -13.97
N SER A 106 11.13 -18.01 -12.99
CA SER A 106 10.41 -19.29 -12.97
C SER A 106 9.84 -19.56 -11.58
N PHE A 107 8.85 -20.45 -11.49
CA PHE A 107 8.31 -20.85 -10.19
C PHE A 107 9.36 -21.51 -9.29
N ALA A 108 10.28 -22.30 -9.87
CA ALA A 108 11.36 -22.93 -9.11
C ALA A 108 12.34 -21.91 -8.53
N ALA A 109 12.73 -20.91 -9.32
CA ALA A 109 13.59 -19.82 -8.85
C ALA A 109 12.91 -19.00 -7.74
N LEU A 110 11.60 -18.72 -7.87
CA LEU A 110 10.81 -18.10 -6.82
C LEU A 110 10.84 -18.91 -5.51
N GLN A 111 10.66 -20.23 -5.56
CA GLN A 111 10.77 -21.09 -4.37
C GLN A 111 12.16 -21.04 -3.73
N SER A 112 13.22 -20.97 -4.55
CA SER A 112 14.59 -20.77 -4.07
C SER A 112 14.73 -19.43 -3.33
N LYS A 113 14.21 -18.34 -3.91
CA LYS A 113 14.22 -17.01 -3.29
C LYS A 113 13.45 -17.01 -1.97
N ILE A 114 12.23 -17.55 -1.94
CA ILE A 114 11.42 -17.69 -0.71
C ILE A 114 12.20 -18.42 0.39
N SER A 115 12.84 -19.54 0.04
CA SER A 115 13.61 -20.34 0.99
C SER A 115 14.80 -19.56 1.56
N SER A 116 15.44 -18.72 0.74
CA SER A 116 16.60 -17.93 1.15
C SER A 116 16.29 -16.85 2.20
N MET A 117 15.04 -16.39 2.30
CA MET A 117 14.59 -15.33 3.21
C MET A 117 14.51 -15.76 4.68
N SER A 118 14.44 -17.07 4.94
CA SER A 118 14.13 -17.61 6.26
C SER A 118 15.10 -17.10 7.34
N GLY A 119 14.57 -16.43 8.35
CA GLY A 119 15.35 -15.91 9.48
C GLY A 119 16.32 -14.78 9.12
N LYS A 120 16.02 -13.96 8.10
CA LYS A 120 16.92 -12.88 7.63
C LYS A 120 16.25 -11.51 7.44
N CYS A 121 14.95 -11.39 7.62
CA CYS A 121 14.22 -10.16 7.32
C CYS A 121 13.86 -9.39 8.60
N PHE A 122 14.22 -8.11 8.68
CA PHE A 122 13.74 -7.20 9.73
C PHE A 122 12.40 -6.54 9.41
N VAL A 123 12.14 -6.30 8.13
CA VAL A 123 10.91 -5.70 7.59
C VAL A 123 10.16 -6.71 6.75
N ASP A 124 8.89 -6.43 6.44
CA ASP A 124 8.13 -7.30 5.55
C ASP A 124 8.57 -7.17 4.09
N VAL A 125 8.39 -8.25 3.33
CA VAL A 125 8.90 -8.35 1.96
C VAL A 125 7.86 -8.91 0.99
N GLY A 126 7.49 -8.14 -0.02
CA GLY A 126 6.82 -8.63 -1.23
C GLY A 126 7.84 -9.08 -2.28
N LEU A 127 7.53 -10.10 -3.08
CA LEU A 127 8.41 -10.59 -4.15
C LEU A 127 7.75 -10.39 -5.52
N LEU A 128 8.50 -9.84 -6.47
CA LEU A 128 8.10 -9.78 -7.87
C LEU A 128 8.54 -11.04 -8.63
N GLY A 129 7.82 -11.37 -9.70
CA GLY A 129 8.28 -12.28 -10.74
C GLY A 129 8.93 -11.53 -11.92
N GLY A 130 9.78 -12.19 -12.68
CA GLY A 130 10.35 -11.65 -13.92
C GLY A 130 9.57 -12.11 -15.15
N ILE A 131 9.34 -11.19 -16.10
CA ILE A 131 8.92 -11.54 -17.46
C ILE A 131 10.13 -11.40 -18.37
N ILE A 132 10.46 -12.48 -19.06
CA ILE A 132 11.53 -12.59 -20.06
C ILE A 132 10.95 -13.25 -21.33
N PRO A 133 11.68 -13.30 -22.45
CA PRO A 133 11.19 -13.99 -23.64
C PRO A 133 10.81 -15.45 -23.34
N ASN A 134 9.59 -15.83 -23.70
CA ASN A 134 9.08 -17.21 -23.71
C ASN A 134 8.91 -17.87 -22.33
N ASN A 135 8.64 -17.09 -21.27
CA ASN A 135 8.35 -17.62 -19.92
C ASN A 135 6.88 -17.42 -19.46
N GLU A 136 5.96 -17.11 -20.38
CA GLU A 136 4.54 -16.87 -20.06
C GLU A 136 3.84 -18.05 -19.37
N ASP A 137 4.34 -19.28 -19.56
CA ASP A 137 3.87 -20.49 -18.92
C ASP A 137 4.13 -20.50 -17.39
N GLN A 138 5.13 -19.75 -16.93
CA GLN A 138 5.49 -19.61 -15.51
C GLN A 138 4.58 -18.62 -14.77
N ILE A 139 4.08 -17.58 -15.47
CA ILE A 139 3.37 -16.43 -14.88
C ILE A 139 2.18 -16.89 -14.05
N LYS A 140 1.33 -17.74 -14.63
CA LYS A 140 0.11 -18.24 -13.97
C LYS A 140 0.43 -18.94 -12.66
N ARG A 141 1.47 -19.78 -12.65
CA ARG A 141 1.87 -20.53 -11.48
C ARG A 141 2.48 -19.63 -10.40
N MET A 142 3.31 -18.66 -10.79
CA MET A 142 3.89 -17.69 -9.88
C MET A 142 2.83 -16.81 -9.19
N ILE A 143 1.72 -16.50 -9.89
CA ILE A 143 0.57 -15.79 -9.29
C ILE A 143 -0.21 -16.72 -8.35
N LEU A 144 -0.70 -17.85 -8.85
CA LEU A 144 -1.68 -18.69 -8.15
C LEU A 144 -1.07 -19.48 -6.98
N GLU A 145 0.11 -20.04 -7.18
CA GLU A 145 0.82 -20.85 -6.18
C GLU A 145 1.93 -20.05 -5.50
N GLY A 146 2.59 -19.17 -6.26
CA GLY A 146 3.76 -18.44 -5.78
C GLY A 146 3.42 -17.25 -4.91
N GLY A 147 2.28 -16.59 -5.14
CA GLY A 147 1.88 -15.37 -4.42
C GLY A 147 2.80 -14.18 -4.71
N VAL A 148 3.34 -14.05 -5.93
CA VAL A 148 4.06 -12.83 -6.32
C VAL A 148 3.16 -11.62 -6.30
N VAL A 149 3.72 -10.45 -5.97
CA VAL A 149 2.94 -9.20 -5.84
C VAL A 149 2.81 -8.40 -7.14
N GLY A 150 3.53 -8.83 -8.17
CA GLY A 150 3.64 -8.19 -9.47
C GLY A 150 4.70 -8.86 -10.32
N PHE A 151 4.91 -8.33 -11.52
CA PHE A 151 5.98 -8.72 -12.41
C PHE A 151 6.82 -7.52 -12.81
N LYS A 152 8.09 -7.74 -13.15
CA LYS A 152 8.99 -6.74 -13.74
C LYS A 152 9.55 -7.26 -15.06
N CYS A 153 9.74 -6.38 -16.03
CA CYS A 153 10.53 -6.64 -17.22
C CYS A 153 11.38 -5.41 -17.63
N PHE A 154 12.30 -5.66 -18.56
CA PHE A 154 13.14 -4.64 -19.18
C PHE A 154 12.90 -4.60 -20.67
N LEU A 155 12.75 -3.40 -21.24
CA LEU A 155 12.61 -3.19 -22.69
C LEU A 155 13.95 -2.95 -23.41
N VAL A 156 15.04 -2.95 -22.64
CA VAL A 156 16.44 -2.88 -23.07
C VAL A 156 17.26 -3.87 -22.23
N HIS A 157 18.51 -4.15 -22.60
CA HIS A 157 19.38 -5.04 -21.84
C HIS A 157 19.46 -4.63 -20.36
N SER A 158 19.28 -5.60 -19.45
CA SER A 158 19.13 -5.36 -18.00
C SER A 158 20.45 -5.19 -17.25
N GLY A 159 21.58 -5.31 -17.96
CA GLY A 159 22.92 -5.40 -17.38
C GLY A 159 23.39 -6.84 -17.13
N ILE A 160 22.50 -7.84 -17.22
CA ILE A 160 22.83 -9.26 -17.16
C ILE A 160 22.11 -10.08 -18.24
N ASP A 161 22.75 -11.16 -18.68
CA ASP A 161 22.19 -12.04 -19.73
C ASP A 161 21.12 -12.99 -19.19
N ASP A 162 21.14 -13.30 -17.89
CA ASP A 162 20.14 -14.18 -17.25
C ASP A 162 18.75 -13.55 -17.15
N PHE A 163 18.65 -12.21 -17.32
CA PHE A 163 17.39 -11.47 -17.37
C PHE A 163 17.31 -10.69 -18.70
N PRO A 164 17.09 -11.38 -19.84
CA PRO A 164 17.10 -10.75 -21.15
C PRO A 164 15.92 -9.79 -21.33
N ALA A 165 16.12 -8.78 -22.18
CA ALA A 165 15.10 -7.81 -22.55
C ALA A 165 13.91 -8.47 -23.26
N VAL A 166 12.73 -7.89 -23.09
CA VAL A 166 11.51 -8.32 -23.77
C VAL A 166 11.14 -7.33 -24.88
N GLU A 167 10.51 -7.86 -25.91
CA GLU A 167 9.91 -7.08 -26.98
C GLU A 167 8.39 -7.02 -26.82
N ARG A 168 7.73 -6.16 -27.60
CA ARG A 168 6.27 -5.96 -27.59
C ARG A 168 5.48 -7.27 -27.56
N GLU A 169 5.86 -8.23 -28.40
CA GLU A 169 5.17 -9.51 -28.56
C GLU A 169 5.28 -10.41 -27.33
N HIS A 170 6.42 -10.35 -26.62
CA HIS A 170 6.64 -11.07 -25.37
C HIS A 170 5.76 -10.49 -24.25
N VAL A 171 5.72 -9.16 -24.15
CA VAL A 171 4.88 -8.46 -23.17
C VAL A 171 3.39 -8.73 -23.43
N ASP A 172 2.96 -8.69 -24.69
CA ASP A 172 1.57 -8.97 -25.08
C ASP A 172 1.15 -10.40 -24.68
N ARG A 173 1.99 -11.42 -24.91
CA ARG A 173 1.71 -12.79 -24.46
C ARG A 173 1.58 -12.89 -22.94
N ALA A 174 2.49 -12.25 -22.20
CA ALA A 174 2.44 -12.21 -20.74
C ALA A 174 1.17 -11.51 -20.22
N MET A 175 0.82 -10.36 -20.79
CA MET A 175 -0.38 -9.60 -20.42
C MET A 175 -1.67 -10.36 -20.71
N LYS A 176 -1.75 -11.14 -21.79
CA LYS A 176 -2.91 -12.01 -22.05
C LYS A 176 -3.14 -13.01 -20.93
N VAL A 177 -2.08 -13.67 -20.44
CA VAL A 177 -2.16 -14.58 -19.27
C VAL A 177 -2.64 -13.83 -18.02
N MET A 178 -2.15 -12.61 -17.80
CA MET A 178 -2.54 -11.80 -16.65
C MET A 178 -3.99 -11.29 -16.75
N ALA A 179 -4.46 -10.95 -17.95
CA ALA A 179 -5.85 -10.56 -18.19
C ALA A 179 -6.82 -11.71 -17.89
N GLU A 180 -6.48 -12.95 -18.29
CA GLU A 180 -7.24 -14.14 -17.91
C GLU A 180 -7.34 -14.32 -16.37
N LEU A 181 -6.25 -14.06 -15.66
CA LEU A 181 -6.19 -14.17 -14.20
C LEU A 181 -6.94 -13.05 -13.50
N LYS A 182 -6.93 -11.84 -14.05
CA LYS A 182 -7.73 -10.71 -13.57
C LYS A 182 -9.22 -11.05 -13.55
N HIS A 183 -9.74 -11.76 -14.56
CA HIS A 183 -11.15 -12.17 -14.61
C HIS A 183 -11.57 -13.12 -13.47
N VAL A 184 -10.63 -13.82 -12.84
CA VAL A 184 -10.87 -14.68 -11.66
C VAL A 184 -10.41 -14.05 -10.36
N GLY A 185 -10.27 -12.71 -10.32
CA GLY A 185 -9.93 -11.94 -9.13
C GLY A 185 -8.45 -12.01 -8.75
N LYS A 186 -7.56 -12.30 -9.71
CA LYS A 186 -6.10 -12.35 -9.53
C LYS A 186 -5.44 -11.28 -10.39
N ASP A 187 -5.49 -10.04 -9.90
CA ASP A 187 -4.96 -8.87 -10.59
C ASP A 187 -3.65 -8.40 -9.95
N VAL A 188 -2.53 -8.58 -10.66
CA VAL A 188 -1.20 -8.10 -10.28
C VAL A 188 -0.64 -7.16 -11.36
N VAL A 189 0.28 -6.27 -10.97
CA VAL A 189 0.84 -5.23 -11.85
C VAL A 189 2.03 -5.73 -12.67
N VAL A 190 2.23 -5.20 -13.89
CA VAL A 190 3.50 -5.30 -14.64
C VAL A 190 4.28 -4.00 -14.53
N MET A 191 5.51 -4.11 -14.05
CA MET A 191 6.47 -3.02 -13.87
C MET A 191 7.49 -3.01 -15.02
N PHE A 192 7.77 -1.84 -15.59
CA PHE A 192 8.63 -1.69 -16.76
C PHE A 192 9.83 -0.82 -16.46
N HIS A 193 11.03 -1.37 -16.63
CA HIS A 193 12.16 -0.51 -16.96
C HIS A 193 11.98 -0.09 -18.43
N ALA A 194 11.50 1.14 -18.60
CA ALA A 194 11.03 1.64 -19.88
C ALA A 194 12.14 2.45 -20.57
N GLU A 195 13.10 1.76 -21.18
CA GLU A 195 14.03 2.31 -22.17
C GLU A 195 14.04 1.32 -23.36
N VAL A 196 14.07 1.81 -24.60
CA VAL A 196 14.23 0.97 -25.82
C VAL A 196 15.62 1.18 -26.46
N PRO A 197 16.20 0.16 -27.12
CA PRO A 197 17.58 0.22 -27.62
C PRO A 197 17.79 1.22 -28.75
N GLY A 198 16.82 1.43 -29.66
CA GLY A 198 17.00 2.24 -30.86
C GLY A 198 17.62 3.63 -30.61
N PRO A 199 17.00 4.49 -29.79
CA PRO A 199 17.56 5.80 -29.48
C PRO A 199 18.89 5.77 -28.71
N ILE A 200 19.17 4.70 -27.95
CA ILE A 200 20.45 4.50 -27.25
C ILE A 200 21.54 4.16 -28.26
N ASP A 201 21.29 3.19 -29.14
CA ASP A 201 22.23 2.75 -30.18
C ASP A 201 22.58 3.91 -31.12
N ASP A 202 21.58 4.69 -31.53
CA ASP A 202 21.75 5.89 -32.36
C ASP A 202 22.57 6.98 -31.66
N ALA A 203 22.46 7.09 -30.33
CA ALA A 203 23.22 8.07 -29.55
C ALA A 203 24.67 7.62 -29.35
N ILE A 204 24.88 6.34 -29.02
CA ILE A 204 26.21 5.73 -28.88
C ILE A 204 26.97 5.82 -30.21
N ALA A 205 26.33 5.54 -31.35
CA ALA A 205 26.95 5.62 -32.67
C ALA A 205 27.39 7.05 -33.08
N LYS A 206 26.90 8.08 -32.38
CA LYS A 206 27.27 9.50 -32.61
C LYS A 206 28.35 9.99 -31.64
N LEU A 207 28.74 9.20 -30.66
CA LEU A 207 29.84 9.55 -29.76
C LEU A 207 31.17 9.47 -30.51
N GLU A 208 32.07 10.42 -30.23
CA GLU A 208 33.44 10.39 -30.73
C GLU A 208 34.24 9.29 -30.02
N ASP A 209 35.14 8.62 -30.74
CA ASP A 209 35.95 7.52 -30.20
C ASP A 209 36.83 7.94 -29.00
N ASP A 210 37.17 9.22 -28.90
CA ASP A 210 37.98 9.85 -27.85
C ASP A 210 37.17 10.72 -26.88
N CYS A 211 35.85 10.53 -26.81
CA CYS A 211 35.00 11.24 -25.85
C CYS A 211 35.45 11.04 -24.39
N ASP A 212 35.29 12.08 -23.56
CA ASP A 212 35.63 12.01 -22.14
C ASP A 212 34.59 11.15 -21.40
N THR A 213 34.91 9.88 -21.16
CA THR A 213 34.03 8.95 -20.42
C THR A 213 33.94 9.24 -18.93
N GLY A 214 34.81 10.12 -18.40
CA GLY A 214 34.73 10.64 -17.04
C GLY A 214 33.76 11.82 -16.90
N ASP A 215 33.36 12.46 -18.00
CA ASP A 215 32.29 13.46 -17.99
C ASP A 215 30.92 12.78 -17.96
N TYR A 216 30.10 13.16 -16.97
CA TYR A 216 28.74 12.65 -16.84
C TYR A 216 27.87 12.99 -18.06
N HIS A 217 28.13 14.11 -18.74
CA HIS A 217 27.39 14.49 -19.94
C HIS A 217 27.59 13.51 -21.10
N THR A 218 28.75 12.84 -21.19
CA THR A 218 28.98 11.77 -22.17
C THR A 218 28.02 10.61 -21.95
N PHE A 219 27.91 10.13 -20.70
CA PHE A 219 26.96 9.08 -20.32
C PHE A 219 25.51 9.52 -20.50
N LEU A 220 25.15 10.72 -20.05
CA LEU A 220 23.81 11.27 -20.22
C LEU A 220 23.39 11.32 -21.70
N SER A 221 24.31 11.72 -22.58
CA SER A 221 24.06 11.83 -24.03
C SER A 221 23.91 10.47 -24.70
N SER A 222 24.59 9.43 -24.19
CA SER A 222 24.48 8.06 -24.69
C SER A 222 23.12 7.40 -24.44
N ARG A 223 22.33 7.93 -23.48
CA ARG A 223 21.01 7.41 -23.12
C ARG A 223 19.96 8.53 -23.17
N PRO A 224 19.58 9.00 -24.37
CA PRO A 224 18.68 10.15 -24.53
C PRO A 224 17.27 9.85 -23.99
N LYS A 225 16.55 10.91 -23.60
CA LYS A 225 15.15 10.83 -23.12
C LYS A 225 14.21 10.11 -24.11
N ALA A 226 14.49 10.20 -25.41
CA ALA A 226 13.74 9.52 -26.46
C ALA A 226 13.62 7.99 -26.23
N SER A 227 14.68 7.35 -25.72
CA SER A 227 14.64 5.91 -25.39
C SER A 227 13.56 5.59 -24.36
N GLU A 228 13.42 6.44 -23.34
CA GLU A 228 12.43 6.26 -22.30
C GLU A 228 11.02 6.63 -22.78
N ASN A 229 10.91 7.74 -23.51
CA ASN A 229 9.64 8.23 -24.04
C ASN A 229 8.99 7.23 -25.01
N GLU A 230 9.76 6.65 -25.93
CA GLU A 230 9.26 5.65 -26.89
C GLU A 230 8.84 4.34 -26.20
N ALA A 231 9.58 3.93 -25.17
CA ALA A 231 9.22 2.78 -24.36
C ALA A 231 7.88 2.98 -23.64
N ILE A 232 7.66 4.16 -23.04
CA ILE A 232 6.42 4.50 -22.33
C ILE A 232 5.23 4.54 -23.30
N ASP A 233 5.39 5.08 -24.51
CA ASP A 233 4.33 5.08 -25.53
C ASP A 233 3.90 3.65 -25.92
N MET A 234 4.87 2.75 -26.10
CA MET A 234 4.59 1.33 -26.33
C MET A 234 3.85 0.70 -25.15
N VAL A 235 4.28 0.98 -23.90
CA VAL A 235 3.61 0.46 -22.69
C VAL A 235 2.17 0.97 -22.59
N ILE A 236 1.93 2.26 -22.83
CA ILE A 236 0.57 2.84 -22.85
C ILE A 236 -0.31 2.11 -23.87
N SER A 237 0.22 1.86 -25.06
CA SER A 237 -0.49 1.13 -26.13
C SER A 237 -0.85 -0.31 -25.72
N LEU A 238 0.13 -1.07 -25.21
CA LEU A 238 -0.10 -2.44 -24.72
C LEU A 238 -1.08 -2.49 -23.54
N THR A 239 -0.99 -1.51 -22.63
CA THR A 239 -1.89 -1.37 -21.47
C THR A 239 -3.33 -1.14 -21.93
N ARG A 240 -3.51 -0.28 -22.94
CA ARG A 240 -4.83 0.00 -23.53
C ARG A 240 -5.41 -1.23 -24.22
N GLU A 241 -4.59 -2.01 -24.91
CA GLU A 241 -5.01 -3.23 -25.62
C GLU A 241 -5.40 -4.36 -24.66
N ASN A 242 -4.64 -4.55 -23.59
CA ASN A 242 -4.79 -5.72 -22.69
C ASN A 242 -5.57 -5.43 -21.39
N ASN A 243 -5.75 -4.16 -21.02
CA ASN A 243 -6.40 -3.73 -19.76
C ASN A 243 -5.81 -4.40 -18.50
N VAL A 244 -4.50 -4.59 -18.49
CA VAL A 244 -3.70 -5.07 -17.34
C VAL A 244 -3.05 -3.86 -16.68
N ARG A 245 -2.94 -3.85 -15.34
CA ARG A 245 -2.27 -2.74 -14.66
C ARG A 245 -0.80 -2.70 -15.02
N THR A 246 -0.31 -1.53 -15.39
CA THR A 246 1.10 -1.30 -15.69
C THR A 246 1.68 -0.18 -14.85
N HIS A 247 3.00 -0.24 -14.69
CA HIS A 247 3.73 0.71 -13.88
C HIS A 247 5.08 1.02 -14.51
N ILE A 248 5.33 2.29 -14.78
CA ILE A 248 6.64 2.77 -15.22
C ILE A 248 7.49 2.97 -13.98
N VAL A 249 8.48 2.10 -13.80
CA VAL A 249 9.42 2.24 -12.68
C VAL A 249 10.40 3.39 -12.94
N HIS A 250 10.93 3.97 -11.87
CA HIS A 250 12.03 4.97 -11.89
C HIS A 250 11.95 5.95 -13.09
N LEU A 251 10.80 6.62 -13.29
CA LEU A 251 10.59 7.59 -14.35
C LEU A 251 11.58 8.75 -14.20
N SER A 252 12.44 8.92 -15.20
CA SER A 252 13.50 9.92 -15.25
C SER A 252 13.15 11.06 -16.20
N SER A 253 12.61 10.77 -17.39
CA SER A 253 12.27 11.77 -18.40
C SER A 253 10.97 12.51 -18.07
N ALA A 254 11.07 13.81 -17.78
CA ALA A 254 9.92 14.68 -17.62
C ALA A 254 9.15 14.91 -18.94
N GLU A 255 9.75 14.60 -20.10
CA GLU A 255 9.11 14.72 -21.41
C GLU A 255 8.00 13.69 -21.62
N ALA A 256 8.00 12.59 -20.85
CA ALA A 256 6.93 11.59 -20.88
C ALA A 256 5.72 11.98 -20.00
N LEU A 257 5.81 13.03 -19.19
CA LEU A 257 4.69 13.44 -18.31
C LEU A 257 3.39 13.76 -19.06
N PRO A 258 3.40 14.46 -20.22
CA PRO A 258 2.17 14.72 -20.96
C PRO A 258 1.44 13.45 -21.42
N MET A 259 2.17 12.42 -21.88
CA MET A 259 1.54 11.17 -22.32
C MET A 259 1.01 10.35 -21.15
N ILE A 260 1.67 10.37 -19.99
CA ILE A 260 1.16 9.75 -18.75
C ILE A 260 -0.13 10.45 -18.29
N ARG A 261 -0.17 11.79 -18.29
CA ARG A 261 -1.39 12.56 -17.96
C ARG A 261 -2.54 12.25 -18.92
N ALA A 262 -2.25 12.16 -20.22
CA ALA A 262 -3.24 11.78 -21.22
C ALA A 262 -3.78 10.36 -20.94
N ALA A 263 -2.89 9.40 -20.65
CA ALA A 263 -3.28 8.04 -20.32
C ALA A 263 -4.16 7.95 -19.06
N HIS A 264 -3.85 8.74 -18.02
CA HIS A 264 -4.71 8.84 -16.83
C HIS A 264 -6.08 9.42 -17.16
N THR A 265 -6.13 10.45 -18.01
CA THR A 265 -7.40 11.07 -18.48
C THR A 265 -8.26 10.06 -19.24
N ASP A 266 -7.63 9.19 -20.02
CA ASP A 266 -8.26 8.08 -20.75
C ASP A 266 -8.61 6.87 -19.86
N ASN A 267 -8.38 6.95 -18.54
CA ASN A 267 -8.55 5.85 -17.57
C ASN A 267 -7.77 4.58 -17.93
N ILE A 268 -6.62 4.73 -18.60
CA ILE A 268 -5.71 3.62 -18.85
C ILE A 268 -5.07 3.25 -17.51
N PRO A 269 -5.05 1.95 -17.11
CA PRO A 269 -4.55 1.51 -15.81
C PRO A 269 -3.01 1.51 -15.74
N ILE A 270 -2.39 2.63 -16.08
CA ILE A 270 -0.97 2.88 -15.97
C ILE A 270 -0.70 3.81 -14.78
N SER A 271 0.47 3.64 -14.16
CA SER A 271 0.99 4.52 -13.12
C SER A 271 2.50 4.68 -13.29
N ALA A 272 3.10 5.62 -12.55
CA ALA A 272 4.53 5.83 -12.56
C ALA A 272 5.06 6.16 -11.16
N GLU A 273 6.29 5.76 -10.89
CA GLU A 273 7.08 6.18 -9.74
C GLU A 273 8.31 6.97 -10.22
N THR A 274 8.86 7.84 -9.37
CA THR A 274 10.20 8.41 -9.58
C THR A 274 11.05 8.15 -8.34
N THR A 275 12.35 8.48 -8.39
CA THR A 275 13.31 8.05 -7.39
C THR A 275 13.83 9.20 -6.52
N PHE A 276 14.36 8.86 -5.34
CA PHE A 276 15.04 9.83 -4.48
C PHE A 276 16.17 10.57 -5.22
N HIS A 277 16.95 9.85 -6.01
CA HIS A 277 18.10 10.42 -6.71
C HIS A 277 17.70 11.33 -7.88
N TYR A 278 16.61 11.06 -8.59
CA TYR A 278 16.11 11.98 -9.63
C TYR A 278 15.48 13.24 -9.07
N LEU A 279 14.95 13.18 -7.84
CA LEU A 279 14.39 14.35 -7.15
C LEU A 279 15.44 15.17 -6.39
N TYR A 280 16.62 14.61 -6.14
CA TYR A 280 17.69 15.26 -5.38
C TYR A 280 18.83 15.79 -6.27
N PHE A 281 19.44 14.90 -7.07
CA PHE A 281 20.60 15.25 -7.89
C PHE A 281 20.20 15.92 -9.21
N GLU A 282 21.16 16.62 -9.81
CA GLU A 282 21.05 17.20 -11.14
C GLU A 282 22.35 16.89 -11.91
N ALA A 283 22.21 16.52 -13.18
CA ALA A 283 23.32 16.07 -14.02
C ALA A 283 24.50 17.06 -14.04
N GLU A 284 24.19 18.36 -14.07
CA GLU A 284 25.15 19.46 -14.14
C GLU A 284 26.07 19.56 -12.91
N LYS A 285 25.71 18.89 -11.80
CA LYS A 285 26.48 18.88 -10.55
C LYS A 285 27.18 17.55 -10.28
N VAL A 286 27.08 16.57 -11.19
CA VAL A 286 27.80 15.31 -11.02
C VAL A 286 29.30 15.55 -11.19
N PRO A 287 30.14 15.22 -10.20
CA PRO A 287 31.58 15.42 -10.33
C PRO A 287 32.19 14.51 -11.40
N HIS A 288 33.17 15.03 -12.12
CA HIS A 288 33.97 14.26 -13.08
C HIS A 288 34.54 12.98 -12.44
N GLY A 289 34.41 11.86 -13.14
CA GLY A 289 34.87 10.55 -12.70
C GLY A 289 34.11 9.93 -11.53
N ASN A 290 33.09 10.57 -10.97
CA ASN A 290 32.38 10.03 -9.81
C ASN A 290 31.23 9.10 -10.22
N THR A 291 31.60 7.86 -10.56
CA THR A 291 30.67 6.82 -11.05
C THR A 291 29.65 6.32 -10.02
N LEU A 292 29.69 6.78 -8.76
CA LEU A 292 28.62 6.54 -7.78
C LEU A 292 27.27 7.14 -8.22
N TYR A 293 27.29 8.16 -9.08
CA TYR A 293 26.10 8.80 -9.64
C TYR A 293 25.51 8.04 -10.84
N LYS A 294 26.17 6.97 -11.32
CA LYS A 294 25.66 6.19 -12.45
C LYS A 294 24.43 5.38 -12.05
N CYS A 295 23.33 5.58 -12.78
CA CYS A 295 22.12 4.77 -12.78
C CYS A 295 21.51 4.77 -14.19
N CYS A 296 20.60 3.85 -14.47
CA CYS A 296 19.89 3.76 -15.74
C CYS A 296 18.37 3.67 -15.48
N PRO A 297 17.54 4.60 -15.99
CA PRO A 297 17.91 5.78 -16.79
C PRO A 297 18.89 6.74 -16.06
N PRO A 298 19.61 7.63 -16.76
CA PRO A 298 20.54 8.55 -16.10
C PRO A 298 19.81 9.65 -15.30
N ILE A 299 20.49 10.22 -14.31
CA ILE A 299 20.09 11.48 -13.66
C ILE A 299 20.06 12.57 -14.74
N ARG A 300 18.98 13.34 -14.78
CA ARG A 300 18.77 14.38 -15.80
C ARG A 300 19.09 15.77 -15.26
N GLU A 301 18.93 16.74 -16.14
CA GLU A 301 19.21 18.14 -15.88
C GLU A 301 18.27 18.73 -14.81
N SER A 302 18.70 19.82 -14.20
CA SER A 302 17.95 20.56 -13.17
C SER A 302 16.50 20.89 -13.57
N LEU A 303 16.27 21.34 -14.81
CA LEU A 303 14.92 21.63 -15.35
C LEU A 303 14.03 20.38 -15.40
N ASN A 304 14.62 19.21 -15.72
CA ASN A 304 13.89 17.95 -15.73
C ASN A 304 13.48 17.56 -14.32
N ARG A 305 14.40 17.63 -13.35
CA ARG A 305 14.10 17.37 -11.93
C ARG A 305 12.98 18.28 -11.42
N ASP A 306 13.00 19.57 -11.76
CA ASP A 306 11.97 20.51 -11.32
C ASP A 306 10.59 20.16 -11.92
N ALA A 307 10.54 19.68 -13.17
CA ALA A 307 9.32 19.17 -13.78
C ALA A 307 8.83 17.86 -13.14
N LEU A 308 9.73 16.97 -12.71
CA LEU A 308 9.37 15.77 -11.92
C LEU A 308 8.77 16.17 -10.55
N TRP A 309 9.33 17.16 -9.86
CA TRP A 309 8.74 17.68 -8.63
C TRP A 309 7.34 18.25 -8.83
N GLN A 310 7.10 18.92 -9.96
CA GLN A 310 5.76 19.39 -10.32
C GLN A 310 4.79 18.21 -10.55
N ALA A 311 5.25 17.15 -11.21
CA ALA A 311 4.47 15.93 -11.44
C ALA A 311 4.17 15.14 -10.16
N VAL A 312 5.07 15.19 -9.18
CA VAL A 312 4.82 14.65 -7.83
C VAL A 312 3.76 15.49 -7.11
N SER A 313 3.87 16.82 -7.22
CA SER A 313 2.95 17.76 -6.57
C SER A 313 1.52 17.64 -7.11
N ASP A 314 1.36 17.41 -8.42
CA ASP A 314 0.05 17.22 -9.07
C ASP A 314 -0.42 15.76 -9.16
N ARG A 315 0.35 14.82 -8.59
CA ARG A 315 0.09 13.36 -8.59
C ARG A 315 0.04 12.70 -9.97
N THR A 316 0.57 13.35 -11.01
CA THR A 316 0.91 12.66 -12.27
C THR A 316 1.90 11.52 -12.00
N VAL A 317 2.85 11.76 -11.10
CA VAL A 317 3.71 10.72 -10.51
C VAL A 317 3.31 10.60 -9.04
N SER A 318 2.72 9.47 -8.68
CA SER A 318 2.09 9.29 -7.35
C SER A 318 2.94 8.48 -6.37
N MET A 319 4.16 8.10 -6.76
CA MET A 319 5.05 7.29 -5.93
C MET A 319 6.49 7.80 -5.98
N ILE A 320 7.13 7.82 -4.81
CA ILE A 320 8.55 8.15 -4.66
C ILE A 320 9.25 7.00 -3.94
N ILE A 321 10.23 6.37 -4.60
CA ILE A 321 10.91 5.17 -4.10
C ILE A 321 12.44 5.27 -4.18
N SER A 322 13.13 4.25 -3.68
CA SER A 322 14.60 4.25 -3.70
C SER A 322 15.21 3.85 -5.04
N ASP A 323 14.66 2.80 -5.67
CA ASP A 323 15.38 1.99 -6.67
C ASP A 323 16.74 1.57 -6.11
N HIS A 324 16.72 1.04 -4.89
CA HIS A 324 17.91 0.62 -4.17
C HIS A 324 18.56 -0.54 -4.91
N SER A 325 19.56 -0.21 -5.75
CA SER A 325 20.25 -1.14 -6.65
C SER A 325 21.76 -1.17 -6.36
N PRO A 326 22.17 -1.75 -5.23
CA PRO A 326 23.57 -1.90 -4.85
C PRO A 326 24.30 -2.94 -5.71
N CYS A 327 25.58 -2.70 -5.93
CA CYS A 327 26.56 -3.68 -6.43
C CYS A 327 27.81 -3.62 -5.55
N THR A 328 28.75 -4.53 -5.77
CA THR A 328 30.06 -4.45 -5.11
C THR A 328 30.82 -3.20 -5.56
N VAL A 329 31.61 -2.59 -4.65
CA VAL A 329 32.30 -1.31 -4.92
C VAL A 329 33.26 -1.39 -6.11
N ASN A 330 33.90 -2.54 -6.36
CA ASN A 330 34.77 -2.73 -7.51
C ASN A 330 34.04 -2.56 -8.85
N LEU A 331 32.75 -2.91 -8.93
CA LEU A 331 31.95 -2.73 -10.14
C LEU A 331 31.57 -1.27 -10.40
N LYS A 332 31.76 -0.38 -9.42
CA LYS A 332 31.63 1.06 -9.62
C LYS A 332 32.78 1.66 -10.40
N LEU A 333 33.94 1.01 -10.49
CA LEU A 333 35.11 1.54 -11.22
C LEU A 333 35.50 2.97 -10.80
N LEU A 334 35.51 3.24 -9.49
CA LEU A 334 35.77 4.58 -8.93
C LEU A 334 37.15 5.12 -9.29
N GLU A 335 38.14 4.24 -9.48
CA GLU A 335 39.51 4.63 -9.87
C GLU A 335 39.60 4.95 -11.37
N ASP A 336 38.88 4.21 -12.22
CA ASP A 336 38.84 4.46 -13.67
C ASP A 336 38.03 5.71 -14.00
N GLY A 337 36.98 5.98 -13.22
CA GLY A 337 36.06 7.11 -13.41
C GLY A 337 35.17 7.00 -14.65
N ASP A 338 35.21 5.88 -15.36
CA ASP A 338 34.54 5.68 -16.64
C ASP A 338 33.03 5.40 -16.45
N PHE A 339 32.21 6.43 -16.68
CA PHE A 339 30.75 6.33 -16.60
C PHE A 339 30.17 5.41 -17.67
N MET A 340 30.85 5.11 -18.77
CA MET A 340 30.34 4.21 -19.81
C MET A 340 30.46 2.75 -19.36
N LYS A 341 31.52 2.40 -18.61
CA LYS A 341 31.79 1.03 -18.15
C LYS A 341 31.23 0.68 -16.77
N ALA A 342 31.15 1.64 -15.85
CA ALA A 342 30.77 1.37 -14.46
C ALA A 342 29.37 0.72 -14.35
N TRP A 343 29.13 -0.06 -13.29
CA TRP A 343 27.80 -0.61 -13.00
C TRP A 343 26.85 0.48 -12.49
N GLY A 344 25.65 0.55 -13.09
CA GLY A 344 24.61 1.51 -12.71
C GLY A 344 23.76 1.05 -11.52
N GLY A 345 23.43 1.97 -10.62
CA GLY A 345 22.51 1.73 -9.49
C GLY A 345 22.91 2.54 -8.24
N ILE A 346 21.96 3.12 -7.52
CA ILE A 346 22.25 3.99 -6.36
C ILE A 346 21.66 3.38 -5.09
N SER A 347 22.46 3.36 -4.02
CA SER A 347 22.04 2.83 -2.72
C SER A 347 21.51 3.94 -1.81
N SER A 348 20.18 4.03 -1.65
CA SER A 348 19.55 5.08 -0.84
C SER A 348 18.39 4.64 0.07
N LEU A 349 18.14 3.33 0.22
CA LEU A 349 16.99 2.80 0.96
C LEU A 349 16.85 3.36 2.39
N GLN A 350 17.97 3.46 3.12
CA GLN A 350 18.01 4.01 4.48
C GLN A 350 17.75 5.52 4.56
N LEU A 351 17.98 6.26 3.47
CA LEU A 351 18.01 7.72 3.47
C LEU A 351 16.73 8.36 2.90
N GLY A 352 15.80 7.54 2.38
CA GLY A 352 14.71 8.00 1.53
C GLY A 352 13.86 9.12 2.10
N LEU A 353 13.32 8.94 3.32
CA LEU A 353 12.54 9.96 4.01
C LEU A 353 13.32 11.27 4.13
N SER A 354 14.57 11.20 4.58
CA SER A 354 15.39 12.37 4.83
C SER A 354 15.76 13.11 3.55
N ILE A 355 16.05 12.38 2.46
CA ILE A 355 16.33 12.97 1.14
C ILE A 355 15.11 13.77 0.65
N ILE A 356 13.94 13.13 0.64
CA ILE A 356 12.72 13.73 0.12
C ILE A 356 12.25 14.88 1.01
N TRP A 357 12.27 14.71 2.33
CA TRP A 357 11.87 15.77 3.25
C TRP A 357 12.78 17.00 3.17
N THR A 358 14.09 16.79 3.00
CA THR A 358 15.05 17.89 2.80
C THR A 358 14.68 18.74 1.59
N GLU A 359 14.42 18.10 0.45
CA GLU A 359 14.09 18.81 -0.79
C GLU A 359 12.69 19.43 -0.75
N ALA A 360 11.70 18.71 -0.23
CA ALA A 360 10.35 19.23 -0.01
C ALA A 360 10.38 20.52 0.83
N LYS A 361 11.07 20.48 1.99
CA LYS A 361 11.27 21.62 2.87
C LYS A 361 12.01 22.77 2.19
N ARG A 362 13.10 22.48 1.47
CA ARG A 362 13.91 23.49 0.76
C ARG A 362 13.09 24.23 -0.31
N ARG A 363 12.22 23.50 -1.00
CA ARG A 363 11.40 24.00 -2.10
C ARG A 363 10.07 24.62 -1.63
N GLY A 364 9.66 24.37 -0.39
CA GLY A 364 8.36 24.77 0.13
C GLY A 364 7.21 24.04 -0.57
N ILE A 365 7.46 22.81 -1.02
CA ILE A 365 6.49 21.94 -1.68
C ILE A 365 6.29 20.68 -0.85
N LEU A 366 5.10 20.08 -0.96
CA LEU A 366 4.66 18.98 -0.12
C LEU A 366 4.63 19.32 1.38
N SER A 367 3.64 18.76 2.04
CA SER A 367 3.39 18.82 3.47
C SER A 367 3.67 17.46 4.09
N LEU A 368 3.68 17.41 5.42
CA LEU A 368 3.81 16.15 6.16
C LEU A 368 2.72 15.14 5.74
N THR A 369 1.53 15.60 5.38
CA THR A 369 0.41 14.74 4.98
C THR A 369 0.54 14.17 3.57
N ASP A 370 1.41 14.73 2.74
CA ASP A 370 1.67 14.21 1.39
C ASP A 370 2.62 12.99 1.41
N LEU A 371 3.54 12.93 2.38
CA LEU A 371 4.56 11.86 2.43
C LEU A 371 3.97 10.44 2.59
N PRO A 372 3.01 10.17 3.50
CA PRO A 372 2.43 8.83 3.62
C PRO A 372 1.73 8.38 2.34
N GLU A 373 1.09 9.30 1.61
CA GLU A 373 0.46 8.96 0.33
C GLU A 373 1.51 8.52 -0.69
N LEU A 374 2.55 9.34 -0.89
CA LEU A 374 3.57 9.16 -1.93
C LEU A 374 4.58 8.03 -1.65
N MET A 375 4.84 7.74 -0.38
CA MET A 375 5.92 6.83 0.04
C MET A 375 5.44 5.64 0.89
N SER A 376 4.12 5.47 1.07
CA SER A 376 3.57 4.35 1.83
C SER A 376 2.27 3.81 1.22
N ASP A 377 1.19 4.59 1.15
CA ASP A 377 -0.12 4.12 0.69
C ASP A 377 -0.16 3.83 -0.81
N ALA A 378 0.39 4.70 -1.66
CA ALA A 378 0.44 4.47 -3.10
C ALA A 378 1.34 3.27 -3.48
N PRO A 379 2.57 3.12 -2.95
CA PRO A 379 3.36 1.90 -3.16
C PRO A 379 2.68 0.64 -2.63
N ALA A 380 2.03 0.68 -1.46
CA ALA A 380 1.27 -0.47 -0.95
C ALA A 380 0.11 -0.86 -1.88
N LYS A 381 -0.59 0.14 -2.44
CA LYS A 381 -1.71 -0.06 -3.36
C LYS A 381 -1.26 -0.63 -4.69
N LEU A 382 -0.12 -0.19 -5.22
CA LEU A 382 0.48 -0.71 -6.46
C LEU A 382 0.55 -2.25 -6.45
N VAL A 383 0.93 -2.82 -5.32
CA VAL A 383 1.16 -4.26 -5.14
C VAL A 383 0.06 -4.99 -4.34
N ASN A 384 -1.12 -4.36 -4.18
CA ASN A 384 -2.29 -4.90 -3.45
C ASN A 384 -2.01 -5.31 -2.00
N LEU A 385 -1.29 -4.47 -1.25
CA LEU A 385 -1.02 -4.62 0.18
C LEU A 385 -1.67 -3.52 1.03
N ASN A 386 -2.44 -2.61 0.42
CA ASN A 386 -3.02 -1.43 1.06
C ASN A 386 -4.19 -1.72 2.01
N ASP A 387 -4.65 -2.97 2.10
CA ASP A 387 -5.57 -3.43 3.13
C ASP A 387 -4.89 -3.59 4.49
N ARG A 388 -3.57 -3.78 4.50
CA ARG A 388 -2.75 -4.00 5.70
C ARG A 388 -1.65 -2.96 5.90
N LYS A 389 -1.06 -2.44 4.82
CA LYS A 389 0.10 -1.53 4.83
C LYS A 389 -0.31 -0.12 4.39
N GLY A 390 0.60 0.84 4.47
CA GLY A 390 0.44 2.13 3.80
C GLY A 390 0.00 3.31 4.66
N SER A 391 -0.82 3.07 5.69
CA SER A 391 -1.34 4.15 6.54
C SER A 391 -1.78 3.66 7.91
N ILE A 392 -1.96 4.61 8.84
CA ILE A 392 -2.52 4.35 10.15
C ILE A 392 -4.05 4.33 10.03
N ALA A 393 -4.64 3.14 10.09
CA ALA A 393 -6.09 2.95 10.11
C ALA A 393 -6.46 1.69 10.89
N VAL A 394 -7.63 1.68 11.51
CA VAL A 394 -8.16 0.49 12.18
C VAL A 394 -8.25 -0.68 11.20
N GLY A 395 -7.79 -1.85 11.63
CA GLY A 395 -7.71 -3.07 10.82
C GLY A 395 -6.40 -3.24 10.04
N ARG A 396 -5.56 -2.20 9.93
CA ARG A 396 -4.24 -2.29 9.30
C ARG A 396 -3.18 -2.78 10.28
N ASP A 397 -2.09 -3.32 9.74
CA ASP A 397 -0.93 -3.72 10.53
C ASP A 397 -0.40 -2.50 11.30
N ALA A 398 0.02 -2.71 12.55
CA ALA A 398 0.59 -1.68 13.43
C ALA A 398 2.04 -1.35 13.05
N ASP A 399 2.20 -0.87 11.83
CA ASP A 399 3.47 -0.46 11.22
C ASP A 399 3.60 1.06 11.33
N PHE A 400 4.59 1.52 12.10
CA PHE A 400 4.77 2.95 12.38
C PHE A 400 6.20 3.40 12.18
N LEU A 401 6.32 4.66 11.79
CA LEU A 401 7.55 5.42 11.71
C LEU A 401 7.42 6.63 12.66
N VAL A 402 8.37 6.77 13.57
CA VAL A 402 8.53 7.94 14.44
C VAL A 402 9.77 8.70 14.01
N TRP A 403 9.63 9.99 13.71
CA TRP A 403 10.74 10.77 13.17
C TRP A 403 10.66 12.25 13.56
N ASP A 404 11.81 12.93 13.58
CA ASP A 404 11.91 14.37 13.83
C ASP A 404 12.14 15.14 12.52
N PRO A 405 11.13 15.89 12.01
CA PRO A 405 11.23 16.66 10.77
C PRO A 405 12.18 17.87 10.85
N GLU A 406 12.50 18.34 12.06
CA GLU A 406 13.35 19.52 12.25
C GLU A 406 14.80 19.15 12.56
N ALA A 407 15.03 17.95 13.09
CA ALA A 407 16.38 17.43 13.26
C ALA A 407 17.07 17.22 11.91
N SER A 408 18.39 17.44 11.90
CA SER A 408 19.25 17.20 10.76
C SER A 408 20.46 16.35 11.14
N PHE A 409 21.08 15.76 10.12
CA PHE A 409 22.33 15.00 10.25
C PHE A 409 23.13 15.11 8.95
N THR A 410 24.45 14.93 9.07
CA THR A 410 25.32 14.76 7.91
C THR A 410 25.42 13.27 7.59
N VAL A 411 25.19 12.90 6.33
CA VAL A 411 25.24 11.52 5.87
C VAL A 411 26.66 10.99 6.01
N ASP A 412 26.79 9.97 6.84
CA ASP A 412 28.01 9.21 7.05
C ASP A 412 27.79 7.79 6.53
N GLN A 413 28.45 7.47 5.42
CA GLN A 413 28.26 6.19 4.74
C GLN A 413 28.66 5.00 5.62
N GLU A 414 29.61 5.19 6.54
CA GLU A 414 30.08 4.13 7.43
C GLU A 414 29.03 3.71 8.46
N LYS A 415 27.99 4.53 8.65
CA LYS A 415 26.84 4.25 9.52
C LYS A 415 25.65 3.65 8.76
N MET A 416 25.79 3.40 7.46
CA MET A 416 24.73 2.76 6.68
C MET A 416 24.75 1.24 6.87
N TYR A 417 23.57 0.64 6.96
CA TYR A 417 23.39 -0.81 7.14
C TYR A 417 23.44 -1.62 5.85
N VAL A 418 23.46 -0.94 4.69
CA VAL A 418 23.65 -1.55 3.38
C VAL A 418 24.99 -2.28 3.31
N ARG A 419 25.06 -3.34 2.49
CA ARG A 419 26.28 -4.16 2.37
C ARG A 419 27.44 -3.34 1.80
N ASN A 420 27.18 -2.64 0.70
CA ASN A 420 28.16 -1.82 0.00
C ASN A 420 27.85 -0.35 0.28
N ARG A 421 28.67 0.26 1.16
CA ARG A 421 28.34 1.54 1.80
C ARG A 421 28.59 2.78 0.94
N ALA A 422 29.38 2.69 -0.12
CA ALA A 422 29.72 3.84 -0.96
C ALA A 422 28.46 4.56 -1.45
N SER A 423 28.34 5.85 -1.14
CA SER A 423 27.10 6.60 -1.39
C SER A 423 27.40 7.98 -1.98
N PRO A 424 26.69 8.40 -3.06
CA PRO A 424 26.80 9.76 -3.57
C PRO A 424 26.21 10.82 -2.62
N TYR A 425 25.50 10.37 -1.56
CA TYR A 425 24.96 11.25 -0.52
C TYR A 425 25.96 11.52 0.62
N HIS A 426 27.12 10.86 0.65
CA HIS A 426 28.08 11.06 1.73
C HIS A 426 28.49 12.54 1.88
N GLY A 427 28.47 13.04 3.10
CA GLY A 427 28.78 14.45 3.41
C GLY A 427 27.62 15.43 3.18
N GLN A 428 26.50 15.00 2.59
CA GLN A 428 25.30 15.84 2.46
C GLN A 428 24.62 16.02 3.82
N THR A 429 24.04 17.19 4.07
CA THR A 429 23.23 17.44 5.27
C THR A 429 21.76 17.29 4.94
N LEU A 430 21.08 16.36 5.62
CA LEU A 430 19.67 16.04 5.42
C LEU A 430 18.85 16.34 6.69
N TYR A 431 17.59 16.73 6.50
CA TYR A 431 16.57 16.91 7.53
C TYR A 431 15.63 15.71 7.58
N GLY A 432 14.95 15.50 8.72
CA GLY A 432 14.02 14.39 8.89
C GLY A 432 14.74 13.16 9.40
N VAL A 433 15.00 13.11 10.71
CA VAL A 433 15.72 12.01 11.33
C VAL A 433 14.75 10.93 11.79
N VAL A 434 14.92 9.71 11.29
CA VAL A 434 14.21 8.52 11.77
C VAL A 434 14.65 8.22 13.20
N GLU A 435 13.69 8.18 14.12
CA GLU A 435 13.94 7.94 15.55
C GLU A 435 13.59 6.49 15.92
N GLN A 436 12.46 5.98 15.43
CA GLN A 436 12.02 4.60 15.65
C GLN A 436 11.23 4.05 14.45
N THR A 437 11.35 2.75 14.23
CA THR A 437 10.58 2.00 13.25
C THR A 437 9.94 0.80 13.94
N ILE A 438 8.63 0.68 13.77
CA ILE A 438 7.78 -0.32 14.41
C ILE A 438 7.11 -1.16 13.32
N LEU A 439 7.20 -2.49 13.44
CA LEU A 439 6.56 -3.46 12.55
C LEU A 439 5.62 -4.33 13.36
N ARG A 440 4.33 -4.37 12.99
CA ARG A 440 3.28 -5.14 13.70
C ARG A 440 3.35 -4.95 15.23
N GLY A 441 3.46 -3.70 15.68
CA GLY A 441 3.51 -3.35 17.10
C GLY A 441 4.80 -3.74 17.83
N ARG A 442 5.88 -4.06 17.11
CA ARG A 442 7.21 -4.36 17.67
C ARG A 442 8.22 -3.36 17.14
N GLU A 443 9.00 -2.74 18.04
CA GLU A 443 10.16 -1.94 17.62
C GLU A 443 11.17 -2.86 16.92
N ILE A 444 11.57 -2.50 15.69
CA ILE A 444 12.57 -3.22 14.89
C ILE A 444 13.86 -2.41 14.71
N TYR A 445 13.77 -1.10 14.91
CA TYR A 445 14.90 -0.17 14.90
C TYR A 445 14.61 1.01 15.82
N SER A 446 15.62 1.47 16.55
CA SER A 446 15.63 2.80 17.14
C SER A 446 17.00 3.44 17.00
N LYS A 447 17.05 4.75 16.73
CA LYS A 447 18.30 5.51 16.61
C LYS A 447 19.22 5.36 17.83
N ARG A 448 18.63 5.17 19.02
CA ARG A 448 19.35 4.99 20.29
C ARG A 448 20.05 3.64 20.38
N ASN A 449 19.37 2.56 19.97
CA ASN A 449 19.83 1.19 20.23
C ASN A 449 20.27 0.43 18.96
N GLY A 450 20.04 1.00 17.77
CA GLY A 450 20.20 0.30 16.50
C GLY A 450 19.06 -0.69 16.25
N HIS A 451 19.38 -1.83 15.63
CA HIS A 451 18.42 -2.91 15.41
C HIS A 451 18.12 -3.69 16.68
N ILE A 452 16.87 -4.13 16.82
CA ILE A 452 16.52 -5.17 17.79
C ILE A 452 16.97 -6.52 17.20
N GLU A 453 17.66 -7.36 17.95
CA GLU A 453 18.34 -8.60 17.48
C GLU A 453 17.40 -9.73 16.98
N ILE A 454 16.15 -9.43 16.64
CA ILE A 454 15.16 -10.43 16.23
C ILE A 454 14.67 -10.09 14.81
N PHE A 455 14.83 -11.05 13.90
CA PHE A 455 14.23 -10.99 12.56
C PHE A 455 12.73 -11.22 12.66
N THR A 456 11.96 -10.14 12.49
CA THR A 456 10.49 -10.15 12.57
C THR A 456 9.80 -10.11 11.22
N GLY A 457 10.52 -9.75 10.16
CA GLY A 457 9.97 -9.57 8.82
C GLY A 457 9.35 -10.85 8.25
N GLU A 458 8.19 -10.70 7.64
CA GLU A 458 7.45 -11.78 7.00
C GLU A 458 7.34 -11.55 5.50
N ARG A 459 7.21 -12.66 4.76
CA ARG A 459 6.85 -12.59 3.35
C ARG A 459 5.39 -12.20 3.21
N LEU A 460 5.11 -11.20 2.38
CA LEU A 460 3.77 -10.79 2.02
C LEU A 460 3.34 -11.38 0.67
N THR A 461 2.07 -11.72 0.59
CA THR A 461 1.39 -12.11 -0.64
C THR A 461 0.17 -11.21 -0.84
N PRO A 462 -0.26 -10.95 -2.09
CA PRO A 462 -1.42 -10.10 -2.33
C PRO A 462 -2.68 -10.70 -1.72
N THR A 463 -3.45 -9.88 -1.02
CA THR A 463 -4.78 -10.26 -0.56
C THR A 463 -5.82 -10.17 -1.69
N ASN A 464 -5.44 -9.58 -2.83
CA ASN A 464 -6.27 -9.27 -4.00
C ASN A 464 -7.44 -8.32 -3.69
N ILE A 465 -7.38 -7.61 -2.57
CA ILE A 465 -8.29 -6.51 -2.26
C ILE A 465 -7.76 -5.29 -3.03
N GLN A 466 -8.14 -5.15 -4.30
CA GLN A 466 -7.96 -3.87 -4.96
C GLN A 466 -8.85 -2.84 -4.27
N SER A 467 -8.22 -1.82 -3.69
CA SER A 467 -8.87 -0.54 -3.47
C SER A 467 -9.06 0.11 -4.84
N SER A 468 -10.19 -0.16 -5.48
CA SER A 468 -10.57 0.59 -6.67
C SER A 468 -10.58 2.09 -6.34
N SER A 469 -10.22 2.92 -7.32
CA SER A 469 -10.22 4.39 -7.28
C SER A 469 -11.61 5.02 -7.03
N SER A 470 -12.62 4.21 -6.73
CA SER A 470 -13.98 4.62 -6.38
C SER A 470 -14.28 4.32 -4.90
N GLY A 471 -13.45 4.78 -3.96
CA GLY A 471 -13.83 4.82 -2.54
C GLY A 471 -14.44 3.54 -1.96
N TYR A 472 -14.11 2.36 -2.47
CA TYR A 472 -14.63 1.08 -2.02
C TYR A 472 -13.47 0.09 -2.07
N ALA A 473 -13.19 -0.56 -0.95
CA ALA A 473 -12.53 -1.85 -0.98
C ALA A 473 -13.55 -2.84 -1.56
N ASP A 474 -13.16 -3.60 -2.59
CA ASP A 474 -13.89 -4.81 -3.02
C ASP A 474 -13.77 -5.85 -1.90
N ILE A 475 -14.54 -5.67 -0.82
CA ILE A 475 -14.79 -6.69 0.19
C ILE A 475 -15.59 -7.79 -0.52
N ARG A 476 -15.01 -8.98 -0.68
CA ARG A 476 -15.74 -10.16 -1.18
C ARG A 476 -15.81 -11.22 -0.11
N LEU A 477 -16.88 -11.99 -0.12
CA LEU A 477 -17.00 -13.17 0.73
C LEU A 477 -16.05 -14.26 0.25
N PRO A 478 -15.34 -14.97 1.15
CA PRO A 478 -14.53 -16.12 0.75
C PRO A 478 -15.43 -17.24 0.18
N PRO A 479 -14.91 -18.16 -0.66
CA PRO A 479 -15.70 -19.32 -1.08
C PRO A 479 -16.27 -20.08 0.12
N ILE A 480 -17.50 -20.58 0.01
CA ILE A 480 -18.21 -21.22 1.15
C ILE A 480 -17.42 -22.40 1.76
N ALA A 481 -16.65 -23.12 0.94
CA ALA A 481 -15.76 -24.18 1.41
C ALA A 481 -14.69 -23.68 2.40
N ARG A 482 -14.12 -22.49 2.16
CA ARG A 482 -13.12 -21.86 3.04
C ARG A 482 -13.77 -21.43 4.37
N LEU A 483 -15.00 -20.92 4.31
CA LEU A 483 -15.77 -20.54 5.50
C LEU A 483 -15.96 -21.72 6.48
N ASN A 484 -16.09 -22.94 5.95
CA ASN A 484 -16.37 -24.14 6.75
C ASN A 484 -15.15 -24.83 7.35
N SER A 485 -14.04 -24.92 6.62
CA SER A 485 -12.96 -25.85 6.97
C SER A 485 -11.58 -25.21 7.18
N GLN A 486 -11.44 -23.91 6.97
CA GLN A 486 -10.13 -23.22 7.01
C GLN A 486 -10.08 -22.01 7.96
N LEU A 487 -11.18 -21.67 8.62
CA LEU A 487 -11.26 -20.49 9.50
C LEU A 487 -11.46 -20.88 10.96
N SER A 488 -10.79 -20.16 11.86
CA SER A 488 -11.09 -20.22 13.30
C SER A 488 -12.51 -19.71 13.57
N ASP A 489 -13.06 -19.99 14.75
CA ASP A 489 -14.40 -19.50 15.13
C ASP A 489 -14.48 -17.95 15.09
N THR A 490 -13.38 -17.28 15.47
CA THR A 490 -13.25 -15.82 15.44
C THR A 490 -13.22 -15.29 14.00
N ASP A 491 -12.49 -15.94 13.11
CA ASP A 491 -12.40 -15.54 11.70
C ASP A 491 -13.72 -15.82 10.95
N PHE A 492 -14.39 -16.93 11.28
CA PHE A 492 -15.72 -17.24 10.78
C PHE A 492 -16.70 -16.12 11.13
N LEU A 493 -16.78 -15.73 12.41
CA LEU A 493 -17.68 -14.66 12.84
C LEU A 493 -17.30 -13.30 12.22
N SER A 494 -16.02 -13.05 11.98
CA SER A 494 -15.56 -11.83 11.29
C SER A 494 -16.06 -11.77 9.85
N VAL A 495 -16.07 -12.91 9.14
CA VAL A 495 -16.65 -13.00 7.78
C VAL A 495 -18.17 -12.85 7.81
N VAL A 496 -18.86 -13.49 8.77
CA VAL A 496 -20.32 -13.36 8.92
C VAL A 496 -20.72 -11.93 9.29
N ASN A 497 -19.90 -11.21 10.07
CA ASN A 497 -20.13 -9.80 10.42
C ASN A 497 -20.15 -8.86 9.20
N MET A 498 -19.56 -9.27 8.06
CA MET A 498 -19.69 -8.52 6.80
C MET A 498 -21.11 -8.61 6.21
N LEU A 499 -21.85 -9.67 6.53
CA LEU A 499 -23.23 -9.87 6.09
C LEU A 499 -24.23 -9.25 7.08
N LEU A 500 -24.01 -9.42 8.37
CA LEU A 500 -24.91 -8.93 9.41
C LEU A 500 -24.17 -8.79 10.74
N GLU A 501 -24.46 -7.75 11.52
CA GLU A 501 -23.80 -7.51 12.81
C GLU A 501 -24.30 -8.54 13.84
N VAL A 502 -23.49 -9.56 14.13
CA VAL A 502 -23.94 -10.76 14.83
C VAL A 502 -23.96 -10.55 16.35
N ALA A 503 -25.14 -10.70 16.97
CA ALA A 503 -25.30 -10.76 18.42
C ALA A 503 -24.97 -12.16 18.98
N PRO A 504 -24.61 -12.31 20.28
CA PRO A 504 -24.23 -13.61 20.86
C PRO A 504 -25.19 -14.77 20.59
N PRO A 505 -26.53 -14.62 20.69
CA PRO A 505 -27.47 -15.71 20.40
C PRO A 505 -27.36 -16.24 18.96
N LEU A 506 -27.11 -15.33 18.01
CA LEU A 506 -26.98 -15.65 16.60
C LEU A 506 -25.58 -16.19 16.28
N ALA A 507 -24.54 -15.68 16.92
CA ALA A 507 -23.16 -16.14 16.75
C ALA A 507 -22.99 -17.60 17.16
N SER A 508 -23.52 -17.98 18.33
CA SER A 508 -23.45 -19.36 18.82
C SER A 508 -24.22 -20.33 17.92
N GLY A 509 -25.41 -19.94 17.46
CA GLY A 509 -26.21 -20.77 16.55
C GLY A 509 -25.52 -20.97 15.20
N LEU A 510 -24.93 -19.92 14.64
CA LEU A 510 -24.25 -20.00 13.34
C LEU A 510 -22.93 -20.78 13.40
N LEU A 511 -22.18 -20.70 14.50
CA LEU A 511 -20.98 -21.52 14.68
C LEU A 511 -21.33 -23.02 14.77
N ALA A 512 -22.43 -23.35 15.46
CA ALA A 512 -22.89 -24.72 15.67
C ALA A 512 -23.52 -25.35 14.42
N ALA A 513 -24.08 -24.54 13.51
CA ALA A 513 -24.74 -25.01 12.29
C ALA A 513 -23.79 -25.28 11.11
N ARG A 514 -22.47 -25.08 11.28
CA ARG A 514 -21.48 -25.45 10.25
C ARG A 514 -21.48 -26.98 9.99
N PRO A 515 -21.20 -27.44 8.76
CA PRO A 515 -20.83 -26.65 7.58
C PRO A 515 -22.03 -26.20 6.72
N TYR A 516 -21.85 -25.09 6.00
CA TYR A 516 -22.83 -24.53 5.04
C TYR A 516 -22.52 -24.94 3.59
N SER A 517 -23.54 -25.26 2.80
CA SER A 517 -23.44 -25.59 1.38
C SER A 517 -23.39 -24.35 0.48
N SER A 518 -23.97 -23.21 0.92
CA SER A 518 -23.90 -21.91 0.26
C SER A 518 -24.09 -20.77 1.26
N TYR A 519 -23.83 -19.53 0.84
CA TYR A 519 -24.17 -18.35 1.65
C TYR A 519 -25.69 -18.12 1.76
N ASP A 520 -26.46 -18.54 0.77
CA ASP A 520 -27.93 -18.52 0.86
C ASP A 520 -28.40 -19.45 1.99
N GLN A 521 -27.83 -20.65 2.10
CA GLN A 521 -28.14 -21.57 3.21
C GLN A 521 -27.73 -20.96 4.57
N LEU A 522 -26.63 -20.19 4.61
CA LEU A 522 -26.24 -19.47 5.82
C LEU A 522 -27.31 -18.43 6.22
N ILE A 523 -27.81 -17.63 5.27
CA ILE A 523 -28.89 -16.67 5.53
C ILE A 523 -30.20 -17.38 5.92
N GLU A 524 -30.54 -18.51 5.31
CA GLU A 524 -31.68 -19.34 5.74
C GLU A 524 -31.52 -19.82 7.19
N THR A 525 -30.29 -20.18 7.57
CA THR A 525 -29.97 -20.60 8.95
C THR A 525 -30.10 -19.44 9.93
N VAL A 526 -29.71 -18.22 9.53
CA VAL A 526 -29.96 -17.00 10.34
C VAL A 526 -31.46 -16.86 10.64
N VAL A 527 -32.32 -17.00 9.62
CA VAL A 527 -33.78 -16.91 9.79
C VAL A 527 -34.27 -17.98 10.78
N ALA A 528 -33.86 -19.23 10.61
CA ALA A 528 -34.27 -20.33 11.48
C ALA A 528 -33.82 -20.14 12.95
N ILE A 529 -32.61 -19.60 13.17
CA ILE A 529 -32.12 -19.29 14.53
C ILE A 529 -32.96 -18.16 15.14
N ILE A 530 -33.22 -17.08 14.38
CA ILE A 530 -34.03 -15.96 14.85
C ILE A 530 -35.44 -16.43 15.22
N GLU A 531 -36.07 -17.31 14.44
CA GLU A 531 -37.41 -17.82 14.75
C GLU A 531 -37.47 -18.52 16.13
N GLN A 532 -36.42 -19.26 16.47
CA GLN A 532 -36.28 -20.02 17.73
C GLN A 532 -35.85 -19.15 18.92
N CYS A 533 -35.37 -17.92 18.68
CA CYS A 533 -34.95 -17.02 19.74
C CYS A 533 -36.14 -16.54 20.59
N THR A 534 -35.89 -16.34 21.89
CA THR A 534 -36.84 -15.66 22.78
C THR A 534 -37.01 -14.20 22.38
N THR A 535 -38.06 -13.54 22.90
CA THR A 535 -38.29 -12.11 22.63
C THR A 535 -37.10 -11.24 23.05
N GLU A 536 -36.44 -11.57 24.15
CA GLU A 536 -35.27 -10.85 24.66
C GLU A 536 -34.06 -11.02 23.73
N GLN A 537 -33.82 -12.23 23.23
CA GLN A 537 -32.76 -12.52 22.27
C GLN A 537 -33.01 -11.84 20.92
N LYS A 538 -34.27 -11.79 20.47
CA LYS A 538 -34.69 -11.06 19.26
C LYS A 538 -34.40 -9.55 19.40
N VAL A 539 -34.66 -8.99 20.58
CA VAL A 539 -34.33 -7.60 20.89
C VAL A 539 -32.81 -7.37 20.91
N GLU A 540 -32.04 -8.31 21.45
CA GLU A 540 -30.58 -8.26 21.45
C GLU A 540 -30.01 -8.23 20.02
N ILE A 541 -30.56 -9.07 19.11
CA ILE A 541 -30.18 -9.10 17.70
C ILE A 541 -30.51 -7.79 16.98
N ILE A 542 -31.70 -7.21 17.21
CA ILE A 542 -32.02 -5.89 16.62
C ILE A 542 -31.04 -4.82 17.12
N ASN A 543 -30.71 -4.84 18.41
CA ASN A 543 -29.88 -3.81 19.02
C ASN A 543 -28.39 -3.92 18.65
N SER A 544 -27.93 -5.03 18.05
CA SER A 544 -26.58 -5.12 17.51
C SER A 544 -26.42 -4.33 16.20
N HIS A 545 -27.52 -4.00 15.50
CA HIS A 545 -27.46 -3.21 14.28
C HIS A 545 -27.31 -1.70 14.58
N PRO A 546 -26.41 -0.98 13.88
CA PRO A 546 -26.24 0.46 14.07
C PRO A 546 -27.51 1.27 13.81
N LYS A 547 -27.74 2.28 14.64
CA LYS A 547 -28.84 3.23 14.43
C LYS A 547 -28.62 4.04 13.14
N ILE A 548 -29.72 4.39 12.47
CA ILE A 548 -29.67 5.26 11.29
C ILE A 548 -29.39 6.70 11.74
N GLY A 549 -28.38 7.32 11.11
CA GLY A 549 -27.87 8.62 11.55
C GLY A 549 -26.89 8.52 12.72
N ALA A 550 -26.44 7.31 13.08
CA ALA A 550 -25.35 7.14 14.04
C ALA A 550 -24.06 7.76 13.52
N ASN A 551 -23.21 8.23 14.45
CA ASN A 551 -21.96 8.88 14.10
C ASN A 551 -21.15 8.01 13.11
N PRO A 552 -20.78 8.53 11.93
CA PRO A 552 -20.04 7.77 10.92
C PRO A 552 -18.73 7.17 11.44
N SER A 553 -18.11 7.76 12.46
CA SER A 553 -16.88 7.27 13.07
C SER A 553 -17.08 6.07 14.02
N LYS A 554 -18.33 5.65 14.26
CA LYS A 554 -18.70 4.60 15.23
C LYS A 554 -19.46 3.43 14.59
N ILE A 555 -19.53 3.38 13.27
CA ILE A 555 -20.25 2.35 12.53
C ILE A 555 -19.31 1.63 11.58
N SER A 556 -19.61 0.36 11.28
CA SER A 556 -18.80 -0.43 10.35
C SER A 556 -18.76 0.21 8.96
N THR A 557 -17.69 -0.02 8.20
CA THR A 557 -17.50 0.53 6.85
C THR A 557 -18.72 0.26 5.96
N LEU A 558 -19.26 -0.95 5.98
CA LEU A 558 -20.48 -1.30 5.23
C LEU A 558 -21.69 -0.45 5.64
N SER A 559 -21.89 -0.28 6.94
CA SER A 559 -22.97 0.55 7.48
C SER A 559 -22.78 2.05 7.14
N TYR A 560 -21.54 2.53 7.08
CA TYR A 560 -21.21 3.89 6.64
C TYR A 560 -21.66 4.16 5.20
N TYR A 561 -21.40 3.22 4.29
CA TYR A 561 -21.80 3.34 2.90
C TYR A 561 -23.31 3.16 2.70
N GLU A 562 -23.92 2.19 3.37
CA GLU A 562 -25.38 1.94 3.31
C GLU A 562 -26.19 3.16 3.76
N GLN A 563 -25.72 3.84 4.81
CA GLN A 563 -26.35 5.07 5.30
C GLN A 563 -25.97 6.32 4.47
N GLY A 564 -25.26 6.16 3.36
CA GLY A 564 -25.03 7.21 2.37
C GLY A 564 -23.96 8.25 2.75
N TYR A 565 -23.22 8.07 3.84
CA TYR A 565 -22.25 9.08 4.31
C TYR A 565 -21.16 9.42 3.30
N HIS A 566 -20.78 8.48 2.45
CA HIS A 566 -19.83 8.68 1.35
C HIS A 566 -20.29 9.66 0.26
N ARG A 567 -21.60 9.92 0.14
CA ARG A 567 -22.18 10.83 -0.86
C ARG A 567 -22.46 12.22 -0.29
N GLU A 568 -22.30 12.39 1.01
CA GLU A 568 -22.65 13.61 1.73
C GLU A 568 -21.38 14.45 1.95
N SER A 569 -21.37 15.69 1.46
CA SER A 569 -20.37 16.69 1.85
C SER A 569 -20.43 16.95 3.36
N HIS A 570 -19.26 17.11 3.99
CA HIS A 570 -19.07 17.19 5.46
C HIS A 570 -20.31 17.68 6.26
N PRO A 571 -20.92 16.81 7.10
CA PRO A 571 -22.15 17.14 7.82
C PRO A 571 -22.00 18.32 8.79
N ASP A 572 -20.77 18.63 9.24
CA ASP A 572 -20.48 19.76 10.13
C ASP A 572 -20.55 21.15 9.43
N LYS A 573 -20.77 21.19 8.11
CA LYS A 573 -20.79 22.44 7.31
C LYS A 573 -22.14 22.74 6.64
N ASP A 574 -23.14 21.85 6.75
CA ASP A 574 -24.47 22.01 6.15
C ASP A 574 -25.58 22.03 7.23
N PRO A 575 -26.17 23.21 7.51
CA PRO A 575 -27.25 23.36 8.49
C PRO A 575 -28.51 22.52 8.21
N GLU A 576 -28.76 22.13 6.95
CA GLU A 576 -29.92 21.30 6.60
C GLU A 576 -29.68 19.83 6.99
N GLN A 577 -28.48 19.30 6.72
CA GLN A 577 -28.10 17.96 7.16
C GLN A 577 -28.06 17.82 8.68
N GLN A 578 -27.60 18.86 9.39
CA GLN A 578 -27.60 18.86 10.86
C GLN A 578 -29.02 18.71 11.42
N ARG A 579 -30.01 19.43 10.86
CA ARG A 579 -31.42 19.29 11.28
C ARG A 579 -31.98 17.89 11.00
N ILE A 580 -31.61 17.29 9.87
CA ILE A 580 -32.03 15.92 9.52
C ILE A 580 -31.47 14.91 10.52
N LEU A 581 -30.19 15.03 10.88
CA LEU A 581 -29.54 14.16 11.87
C LEU A 581 -30.12 14.36 13.28
N GLU A 582 -30.40 15.60 13.69
CA GLU A 582 -31.06 15.90 14.97
C GLU A 582 -32.47 15.30 15.03
N ALA A 583 -33.26 15.45 13.95
CA ALA A 583 -34.59 14.85 13.85
C ALA A 583 -34.55 13.32 13.91
N LEU A 584 -33.63 12.69 13.18
CA LEU A 584 -33.43 11.23 13.23
C LEU A 584 -33.00 10.77 14.62
N ASN A 585 -32.10 11.48 15.30
CA ASN A 585 -31.69 11.13 16.65
C ASN A 585 -32.88 11.21 17.63
N SER A 586 -33.68 12.28 17.55
CA SER A 586 -34.89 12.42 18.37
C SER A 586 -35.87 11.27 18.13
N LEU A 587 -36.17 10.96 16.87
CA LEU A 587 -37.12 9.91 16.50
C LEU A 587 -36.61 8.51 16.88
N ASN A 588 -35.31 8.24 16.72
CA ASN A 588 -34.70 7.00 17.19
C ASN A 588 -34.81 6.83 18.71
N ASN A 589 -34.63 7.91 19.47
CA ASN A 589 -34.76 7.88 20.93
C ASN A 589 -36.22 7.65 21.35
N GLU A 590 -37.18 8.32 20.70
CA GLU A 590 -38.60 8.09 20.92
C GLU A 590 -39.01 6.65 20.59
N TYR A 591 -38.53 6.12 19.46
CA TYR A 591 -38.78 4.75 19.04
C TYR A 591 -38.22 3.75 20.06
N GLN A 592 -36.98 3.95 20.51
CA GLN A 592 -36.36 3.08 21.50
C GLN A 592 -37.07 3.17 22.86
N GLN A 593 -37.51 4.36 23.28
CA GLN A 593 -38.29 4.52 24.50
C GLN A 593 -39.65 3.81 24.43
N LYS A 594 -40.33 3.88 23.27
CA LYS A 594 -41.64 3.29 23.09
C LYS A 594 -41.59 1.75 22.99
N TYR A 595 -40.67 1.21 22.18
CA TYR A 595 -40.65 -0.21 21.85
C TYR A 595 -39.58 -1.00 22.59
N GLY A 596 -38.55 -0.34 23.14
CA GLY A 596 -37.47 -0.96 23.91
C GLY A 596 -36.32 -1.52 23.07
N PHE A 597 -36.29 -1.22 21.77
CA PHE A 597 -35.23 -1.66 20.85
C PHE A 597 -35.01 -0.62 19.74
N SER A 598 -33.90 -0.76 19.04
CA SER A 598 -33.47 0.18 17.99
C SER A 598 -34.35 0.08 16.75
N PHE A 599 -34.59 1.22 16.09
CA PHE A 599 -35.24 1.25 14.80
C PHE A 599 -34.30 0.73 13.72
N ILE A 600 -34.77 -0.23 12.94
CA ILE A 600 -34.10 -0.74 11.74
C ILE A 600 -35.04 -0.48 10.56
N VAL A 601 -34.48 -0.04 9.44
CA VAL A 601 -35.16 -0.01 8.14
C VAL A 601 -34.16 -0.33 7.04
N PHE A 602 -34.58 -1.14 6.07
CA PHE A 602 -33.77 -1.36 4.88
C PHE A 602 -33.88 -0.15 3.97
N VAL A 603 -32.81 0.66 3.93
CA VAL A 603 -32.81 1.97 3.29
C VAL A 603 -32.88 1.91 1.76
N ASN A 604 -32.37 0.85 1.12
CA ASN A 604 -32.42 0.61 -0.33
C ASN A 604 -32.21 1.87 -1.21
N GLY A 605 -31.21 2.70 -0.89
CA GLY A 605 -30.90 3.92 -1.63
C GLY A 605 -31.71 5.17 -1.25
N ARG A 606 -32.63 5.08 -0.27
CA ARG A 606 -33.32 6.24 0.32
C ARG A 606 -32.35 7.13 1.09
N THR A 607 -32.54 8.42 0.99
CA THR A 607 -31.84 9.45 1.77
C THR A 607 -32.30 9.47 3.22
N LYS A 608 -31.48 10.05 4.11
CA LYS A 608 -31.83 10.24 5.53
C LYS A 608 -33.15 11.01 5.73
N ALA A 609 -33.42 12.00 4.87
CA ALA A 609 -34.67 12.77 4.89
C ALA A 609 -35.90 11.91 4.58
N GLU A 610 -35.79 10.97 3.63
CA GLU A 610 -36.87 10.06 3.26
C GLU A 610 -37.17 9.00 4.32
N ILE A 611 -36.26 8.78 5.27
CA ILE A 611 -36.44 7.84 6.39
C ILE A 611 -37.28 8.46 7.52
N ILE A 612 -37.23 9.78 7.70
CA ILE A 612 -37.95 10.48 8.78
C ILE A 612 -39.46 10.18 8.77
N PRO A 613 -40.19 10.29 7.63
CA PRO A 613 -41.61 9.94 7.58
C PRO A 613 -41.89 8.46 7.93
N ILE A 614 -40.96 7.55 7.63
CA ILE A 614 -41.12 6.11 7.89
C ILE A 614 -41.08 5.84 9.39
N ILE A 615 -40.09 6.37 10.10
CA ILE A 615 -39.99 6.18 11.56
C ILE A 615 -41.18 6.87 12.28
N GLN A 616 -41.62 8.03 11.81
CA GLN A 616 -42.82 8.72 12.33
C GLN A 616 -44.09 7.88 12.14
N GLN A 617 -44.30 7.32 10.94
CA GLN A 617 -45.46 6.48 10.69
C GLN A 617 -45.47 5.24 11.59
N ARG A 618 -44.32 4.56 11.72
CA ARG A 618 -44.15 3.34 12.55
C ARG A 618 -44.25 3.64 14.06
N LEU A 619 -43.88 4.84 14.49
CA LEU A 619 -44.12 5.34 15.84
C LEU A 619 -45.60 5.49 16.16
N HIS A 620 -46.47 5.79 15.18
CA HIS A 620 -47.90 6.04 15.45
C HIS A 620 -48.83 4.85 15.20
N HIS A 621 -48.47 3.92 14.31
CA HIS A 621 -49.43 2.95 13.77
C HIS A 621 -49.12 1.47 14.06
N SER A 622 -48.02 1.17 14.75
CA SER A 622 -47.59 -0.20 14.99
C SER A 622 -47.57 -0.57 16.48
N THR A 623 -47.82 -1.84 16.79
CA THR A 623 -47.55 -2.41 18.12
C THR A 623 -46.08 -2.80 18.27
N LYS A 624 -45.63 -3.02 19.51
CA LYS A 624 -44.25 -3.47 19.79
C LYS A 624 -43.93 -4.80 19.10
N GLU A 625 -44.89 -5.71 19.06
CA GLU A 625 -44.75 -7.04 18.45
C GLU A 625 -44.63 -6.95 16.93
N GLN A 626 -45.44 -6.07 16.31
CA GLN A 626 -45.37 -5.80 14.87
C GLN A 626 -44.01 -5.20 14.50
N GLU A 627 -43.55 -4.22 15.28
CA GLU A 627 -42.27 -3.56 15.04
C GLU A 627 -41.07 -4.48 15.22
N LEU A 628 -41.11 -5.38 16.20
CA LEU A 628 -40.07 -6.39 16.41
C LEU A 628 -40.01 -7.34 15.21
N ALA A 629 -41.16 -7.80 14.71
CA ALA A 629 -41.23 -8.67 13.53
C ALA A 629 -40.73 -7.96 12.26
N THR A 630 -41.16 -6.70 12.04
CA THR A 630 -40.71 -5.91 10.88
C THR A 630 -39.22 -5.61 10.96
N GLY A 631 -38.68 -5.20 12.12
CA GLY A 631 -37.26 -4.91 12.30
C GLY A 631 -36.37 -6.12 12.03
N LEU A 632 -36.76 -7.32 12.49
CA LEU A 632 -36.05 -8.57 12.16
C LEU A 632 -36.13 -8.90 10.68
N SER A 633 -37.29 -8.70 10.04
CA SER A 633 -37.43 -8.90 8.59
C SER A 633 -36.48 -7.98 7.81
N GLU A 634 -36.38 -6.71 8.19
CA GLU A 634 -35.51 -5.74 7.52
C GLU A 634 -34.03 -6.00 7.80
N TYR A 635 -33.69 -6.47 9.00
CA TYR A 635 -32.34 -6.95 9.32
C TYR A 635 -31.90 -8.08 8.37
N ILE A 636 -32.81 -9.01 8.03
CA ILE A 636 -32.55 -10.08 7.05
C ILE A 636 -32.43 -9.54 5.63
N GLU A 637 -33.29 -8.59 5.23
CA GLU A 637 -33.20 -7.98 3.90
C GLU A 637 -31.89 -7.17 3.71
N ILE A 638 -31.39 -6.53 4.77
CA ILE A 638 -30.05 -5.91 4.77
C ILE A 638 -28.98 -6.97 4.52
N ALA A 639 -29.04 -8.11 5.23
CA ALA A 639 -28.07 -9.19 5.08
C ALA A 639 -28.07 -9.78 3.66
N LYS A 640 -29.25 -9.99 3.05
CA LYS A 640 -29.39 -10.42 1.65
C LYS A 640 -28.85 -9.38 0.67
N SER A 641 -29.13 -8.10 0.92
CA SER A 641 -28.60 -7.00 0.09
C SER A 641 -27.08 -6.96 0.13
N ARG A 642 -26.47 -7.15 1.31
CA ARG A 642 -25.02 -7.26 1.48
C ARG A 642 -24.48 -8.50 0.79
N LEU A 643 -25.13 -9.65 0.93
CA LEU A 643 -24.73 -10.88 0.25
C LEU A 643 -24.61 -10.68 -1.27
N ASN A 644 -25.62 -10.07 -1.90
CA ASN A 644 -25.61 -9.77 -3.33
C ASN A 644 -24.51 -8.79 -3.77
N LYS A 645 -24.00 -7.95 -2.86
CA LYS A 645 -22.92 -6.99 -3.14
C LYS A 645 -21.53 -7.58 -2.91
N LEU A 646 -21.43 -8.59 -2.04
CA LEU A 646 -20.17 -9.18 -1.57
C LEU A 646 -19.86 -10.53 -2.25
N LEU A 647 -20.82 -11.14 -2.95
CA LEU A 647 -20.58 -12.23 -3.92
C LEU A 647 -20.11 -11.64 -5.25
#